data_AF-A0A420CMM7-F1
#
_entry.id   AF-A0A420CMM7-F1
#
_cell.length_a   1.000
_cell.length_b   1.000
_cell.length_c   1.000
_cell.angle_alpha   90.00
_cell.angle_beta   90.00
_cell.angle_gamma   90.00
#
_symmetry.space_group_name_H-M   'P 1'
#
loop_
_entity.id
_entity.type
_entity.pdbx_description
1 polymer ?
#
loop_
_entity_poly.entity_id
_entity_poly.type
_entity_poly.pdbx_seq_one_letter_code
_entity_poly.pdbx_strand_id
1 'polypeptide(L)'
;MSNFFDFNFNIVDNSSNINSPANGSSYGYTGSGAIAKKPFSHFFTEPDLIDNQTADMAFGPQGNTDVEKQKKFLLTNIFKAKENTKPKAYAVTKGILFIVPQKGNANLVNVFLKPITPVDIGLKVKYYVYRSIKAENIIDSGDFKKIIGKNDEKTLGFIKKIWDEFQEFHQLNDTDPNLIIYSEKLGISQEETSNYSSFFTKDKFSLPIINRGDHIGNFNTEFGFEIVVDEGDFAQDKNDTGFEFEDDFFTAKKCILNIDSDNGEYEYGDRPFVLPIQNEQPKRMSINIFRESVYKFLDPVAYYGSHITANSATNKGTIFIKESESYSDPKIIYEKIIIKFFNSKKTYLYIKNCNNRSYNFYKKALKPLKINGKEENFNYSEWPIKCLEKEFIYRISFENISTINCAVFCNIGIPNSSNGNGLYGAKELLIDSKDPTSKSTILFTIPNSANIPFSSIIYLSYTDETNVLNKLFGNINLKTIFEKEDFKGGTGSFVNHLRPILIKEGDNIGFYQTKLVLDGEYISSTDPENTTPTLEQLSTNLRTYILFPQITTLGNDSFKLSAGYYNTPKDAEDYCKNIYGEGEIWRGIIKDSVDVNSLLYRRKDNDEGMPIYQLGITQKDYRALIDDVYRKDNNATNLFFHFENYQVSGNSSFIIYDVKIQFDTENGASDFSDETLSLYTVDNYFFFTIDYSTHFITKEYFKEFAEIAVDFLPINLSTTNNGYECGFDYIGFEGRENYNEVIGKYYNKSSGKLENLDVSKATDYEFRKKINDYLMLLSRNYNHKPTLWRTNPPFHTDSFITLYPLKETTIRLNFTKIRNPTKLFIRYNRKYISINNSDSSEIDEFADYEIPSSNYLTSLNPNFTIKVKSFQPTSFDIPIEIYSIEDSKTLLAGKCWILKNSETYILKTILVNVQTNVSGIIKNGLPTSDIILTKKILNNFLNQAYLKVEDDYIKTISLDLTNDSDFKVVGGTLGKYINSYIDDAGTKKYTIKDSNDVFEYCITKIKDQITNVNDYLVLFFFDEEGGNSGTTAGIADSIGGLKGARVYSNGLKRNTIAHEALHSIALYHSFDNDGDYTYRISWLSSGIIAIPSPYPTDNLMDYFQFKPTDNDKLRKLIWKWQIKKILKIDYGNSKLIKEK
;
A
#
# COMPACT_ATOMS: atom_id res chain seq x y z
N MET A 1 16.67 -29.67 27.86
CA MET A 1 16.43 -28.38 28.55
C MET A 1 17.77 -27.71 28.79
N SER A 2 17.82 -26.37 28.91
CA SER A 2 19.02 -25.50 29.10
C SER A 2 20.15 -25.70 28.06
N ASN A 3 20.43 -24.79 27.11
CA ASN A 3 20.60 -23.34 27.26
C ASN A 3 20.24 -22.57 25.96
N PHE A 4 19.89 -21.30 26.12
CA PHE A 4 19.46 -20.38 25.08
C PHE A 4 20.54 -19.29 24.83
N PHE A 5 20.69 -18.92 23.56
CA PHE A 5 21.32 -17.70 22.99
C PHE A 5 22.53 -17.05 23.68
N ASP A 6 23.64 -17.02 22.94
CA ASP A 6 24.66 -15.97 23.07
C ASP A 6 25.29 -15.72 21.68
N PHE A 7 25.01 -14.56 21.07
CA PHE A 7 25.63 -14.11 19.82
C PHE A 7 25.83 -12.59 19.84
N ASN A 8 27.02 -12.17 20.26
CA ASN A 8 27.45 -10.77 20.17
C ASN A 8 27.88 -10.42 18.74
N PHE A 9 27.30 -9.36 18.17
CA PHE A 9 27.81 -8.73 16.95
C PHE A 9 28.56 -7.44 17.29
N ASN A 10 29.90 -7.50 17.23
CA ASN A 10 30.73 -6.30 17.19
C ASN A 10 30.81 -5.78 15.76
N ILE A 11 30.22 -4.61 15.50
CA ILE A 11 30.48 -3.84 14.29
C ILE A 11 31.46 -2.73 14.65
N VAL A 12 32.69 -2.86 14.18
CA VAL A 12 33.69 -1.78 14.23
C VAL A 12 33.54 -0.96 12.96
N ASP A 13 32.84 0.18 13.05
CA ASP A 13 32.80 1.17 11.98
C ASP A 13 34.00 2.13 12.12
N ASN A 14 34.70 2.35 11.02
CA ASN A 14 35.97 3.07 10.99
C ASN A 14 36.11 3.82 9.67
N SER A 15 35.31 4.88 9.48
CA SER A 15 35.59 5.89 8.46
C SER A 15 35.14 7.29 8.90
N SER A 16 36.03 8.28 8.73
CA SER A 16 35.86 9.65 9.21
C SER A 16 35.83 10.66 8.05
N ASN A 17 34.93 11.64 8.15
CA ASN A 17 34.92 12.92 7.43
C ASN A 17 34.77 12.92 5.89
N ILE A 18 33.73 13.60 5.40
CA ILE A 18 33.82 14.73 4.45
C ILE A 18 32.44 15.43 4.38
N ASN A 19 32.42 16.77 4.39
CA ASN A 19 31.22 17.59 4.26
C ASN A 19 30.96 18.00 2.80
N SER A 20 29.69 17.97 2.34
CA SER A 20 29.18 18.86 1.28
C SER A 20 27.64 18.89 1.29
N PRO A 21 26.98 20.05 1.11
CA PRO A 21 25.52 20.18 1.20
C PRO A 21 24.78 20.01 -0.13
N ALA A 22 23.46 19.83 -0.03
CA ALA A 22 22.43 19.90 -1.09
C ALA A 22 22.51 18.87 -2.24
N ASN A 23 21.57 17.91 -2.21
CA ASN A 23 21.00 17.29 -3.42
C ASN A 23 19.64 16.65 -3.11
N GLY A 24 18.81 16.45 -4.15
CA GLY A 24 17.44 15.95 -4.03
C GLY A 24 17.35 14.58 -3.37
N SER A 25 16.35 14.40 -2.51
CA SER A 25 16.15 13.20 -1.68
C SER A 25 15.78 11.96 -2.51
N SER A 26 16.78 11.11 -2.76
CA SER A 26 16.57 9.72 -3.15
C SER A 26 16.30 8.87 -1.90
N TYR A 27 15.06 8.41 -1.73
CA TYR A 27 14.63 7.64 -0.57
C TYR A 27 15.17 6.20 -0.63
N GLY A 28 16.14 5.89 0.24
CA GLY A 28 16.74 4.56 0.35
C GLY A 28 15.83 3.58 1.10
N TYR A 29 15.19 2.65 0.37
CA TYR A 29 14.30 1.64 0.96
C TYR A 29 15.07 0.46 1.61
N THR A 30 15.14 0.46 2.94
CA THR A 30 15.69 -0.60 3.80
C THR A 30 14.64 -1.63 4.25
N GLY A 31 13.70 -1.97 3.37
CA GLY A 31 12.78 -3.08 3.60
C GLY A 31 13.49 -4.42 3.78
N SER A 32 12.95 -5.26 4.67
CA SER A 32 13.41 -6.63 4.94
C SER A 32 13.56 -7.44 3.65
N GLY A 33 14.55 -8.34 3.61
CA GLY A 33 14.92 -9.06 2.39
C GLY A 33 13.78 -9.93 1.87
N ALA A 34 13.30 -9.64 0.66
CA ALA A 34 12.35 -10.50 -0.05
C ALA A 34 12.88 -11.95 -0.11
N ILE A 35 12.02 -12.92 0.22
CA ILE A 35 12.38 -14.34 0.19
C ILE A 35 12.78 -14.69 -1.25
N ALA A 36 14.05 -15.07 -1.44
CA ALA A 36 14.57 -15.43 -2.74
C ALA A 36 13.83 -16.67 -3.28
N LYS A 37 13.11 -16.47 -4.38
CA LYS A 37 12.33 -17.48 -5.10
C LYS A 37 13.20 -18.69 -5.48
N LYS A 38 12.66 -19.91 -5.36
CA LYS A 38 13.37 -21.18 -5.67
C LYS A 38 12.58 -22.02 -6.69
N PRO A 39 12.48 -21.56 -7.95
CA PRO A 39 11.72 -22.28 -8.98
C PRO A 39 12.27 -23.69 -9.18
N PHE A 40 11.37 -24.68 -9.17
CA PHE A 40 11.68 -26.07 -9.48
C PHE A 40 10.78 -26.54 -10.63
N SER A 41 11.36 -27.22 -11.62
CA SER A 41 10.61 -27.78 -12.75
C SER A 41 11.32 -28.96 -13.39
N HIS A 42 10.62 -29.70 -14.25
CA HIS A 42 11.24 -30.64 -15.19
C HIS A 42 11.39 -29.98 -16.55
N PHE A 43 12.44 -30.29 -17.29
CA PHE A 43 12.53 -29.93 -18.70
C PHE A 43 11.53 -30.77 -19.51
N PHE A 44 10.82 -30.15 -20.44
CA PHE A 44 9.69 -30.76 -21.14
C PHE A 44 10.01 -32.00 -21.98
N THR A 45 11.30 -32.27 -22.27
CA THR A 45 11.76 -33.40 -23.08
C THR A 45 13.19 -33.83 -22.71
N GLU A 46 13.85 -34.65 -23.54
CA GLU A 46 15.24 -35.08 -23.38
C GLU A 46 16.16 -34.18 -24.25
N PRO A 47 16.98 -33.27 -23.67
CA PRO A 47 17.71 -32.26 -24.45
C PRO A 47 18.65 -32.84 -25.51
N ASP A 48 19.18 -34.04 -25.26
CA ASP A 48 20.14 -34.68 -26.17
C ASP A 48 19.47 -35.39 -27.36
N LEU A 49 18.15 -35.56 -27.36
CA LEU A 49 17.38 -36.17 -28.47
C LEU A 49 16.75 -35.14 -29.43
N ILE A 50 16.90 -33.85 -29.14
CA ILE A 50 16.37 -32.76 -29.97
C ILE A 50 17.49 -32.00 -30.67
N ASP A 51 17.17 -31.50 -31.86
CA ASP A 51 18.01 -30.53 -32.59
C ASP A 51 17.90 -29.12 -31.98
N ASN A 52 18.86 -28.26 -32.30
CA ASN A 52 18.80 -26.85 -31.93
C ASN A 52 17.75 -26.15 -32.80
N GLN A 53 16.90 -25.34 -32.17
CA GLN A 53 15.84 -24.58 -32.81
C GLN A 53 16.38 -23.53 -33.80
N THR A 54 15.71 -23.38 -34.95
CA THR A 54 15.98 -22.34 -35.97
C THR A 54 15.07 -21.12 -35.79
N ALA A 55 15.34 -20.02 -36.50
CA ALA A 55 14.63 -18.75 -36.33
C ALA A 55 13.12 -18.83 -36.63
N ASP A 56 12.75 -19.60 -37.65
CA ASP A 56 11.37 -19.89 -38.08
C ASP A 56 10.59 -20.80 -37.11
N MET A 57 11.30 -21.41 -36.15
CA MET A 57 10.73 -22.29 -35.12
C MET A 57 10.61 -21.62 -33.75
N ALA A 58 11.13 -20.40 -33.61
CA ALA A 58 11.29 -19.70 -32.34
C ALA A 58 10.13 -18.76 -32.01
N PHE A 59 9.84 -18.60 -30.71
CA PHE A 59 8.89 -17.59 -30.23
C PHE A 59 9.29 -16.20 -30.70
N GLY A 60 8.41 -15.50 -31.40
CA GLY A 60 8.71 -14.15 -31.88
C GLY A 60 8.14 -13.79 -33.24
N PRO A 61 8.45 -12.57 -33.72
CA PRO A 61 8.06 -12.07 -35.03
C PRO A 61 8.53 -12.96 -36.18
N GLN A 62 7.63 -13.31 -37.09
CA GLN A 62 7.88 -14.23 -38.21
C GLN A 62 7.88 -13.50 -39.56
N GLY A 63 8.88 -13.79 -40.40
CA GLY A 63 9.02 -13.21 -41.73
C GLY A 63 10.46 -12.89 -42.12
N ASN A 64 10.69 -12.75 -43.42
CA ASN A 64 12.02 -12.42 -43.97
C ASN A 64 12.26 -10.90 -44.00
N THR A 65 11.18 -10.12 -44.07
CA THR A 65 11.20 -8.65 -44.06
C THR A 65 10.63 -8.09 -42.76
N ASP A 66 10.97 -6.86 -42.41
CA ASP A 66 10.45 -6.22 -41.20
C ASP A 66 8.94 -5.96 -41.28
N VAL A 67 8.41 -5.77 -42.50
CA VAL A 67 6.96 -5.67 -42.76
C VAL A 67 6.22 -6.98 -42.48
N GLU A 68 6.81 -8.14 -42.79
CA GLU A 68 6.23 -9.44 -42.45
C GLU A 68 6.30 -9.73 -40.95
N LYS A 69 7.44 -9.42 -40.31
CA LYS A 69 7.64 -9.58 -38.86
C LYS A 69 6.64 -8.77 -38.04
N GLN A 70 6.23 -7.60 -38.54
CA GLN A 70 5.15 -6.83 -37.91
C GLN A 70 3.79 -7.57 -37.97
N LYS A 71 3.56 -8.45 -38.96
CA LYS A 71 2.25 -9.06 -39.22
C LYS A 71 2.02 -10.41 -38.55
N LYS A 72 3.09 -11.19 -38.32
CA LYS A 72 3.00 -12.54 -37.75
C LYS A 72 3.89 -12.72 -36.52
N PHE A 73 3.40 -13.43 -35.51
CA PHE A 73 4.15 -13.78 -34.30
C PHE A 73 3.90 -15.24 -33.92
N LEU A 74 4.96 -16.06 -33.91
CA LEU A 74 4.87 -17.47 -33.51
C LEU A 74 4.86 -17.56 -31.98
N LEU A 75 3.85 -18.24 -31.43
CA LEU A 75 3.70 -18.48 -29.99
C LEU A 75 4.19 -19.88 -29.60
N THR A 76 4.00 -20.87 -30.48
CA THR A 76 4.49 -22.25 -30.28
C THR A 76 5.98 -22.33 -30.56
N ASN A 77 6.79 -22.76 -29.59
CA ASN A 77 8.18 -23.11 -29.87
C ASN A 77 8.23 -24.48 -30.52
N ILE A 78 8.67 -24.51 -31.78
CA ILE A 78 8.76 -25.74 -32.56
C ILE A 78 10.14 -26.36 -32.34
N PHE A 79 10.17 -27.70 -32.24
CA PHE A 79 11.38 -28.51 -32.13
C PHE A 79 11.33 -29.67 -33.12
N LYS A 80 12.51 -30.19 -33.45
CA LYS A 80 12.68 -31.40 -34.24
C LYS A 80 13.42 -32.46 -33.44
N ALA A 81 12.91 -33.68 -33.51
CA ALA A 81 13.61 -34.85 -33.03
C ALA A 81 14.83 -35.12 -33.93
N LYS A 82 15.95 -35.49 -33.33
CA LYS A 82 17.10 -36.00 -34.09
C LYS A 82 16.71 -37.23 -34.88
N GLU A 83 17.38 -37.43 -36.01
CA GLU A 83 17.15 -38.58 -36.89
C GLU A 83 17.16 -39.91 -36.10
N ASN A 84 16.16 -40.75 -36.36
CA ASN A 84 15.97 -42.06 -35.71
C ASN A 84 15.75 -42.03 -34.18
N THR A 85 15.50 -40.87 -33.57
CA THR A 85 15.13 -40.75 -32.14
C THR A 85 13.61 -40.63 -31.93
N LYS A 86 13.15 -40.88 -30.69
CA LYS A 86 11.76 -40.68 -30.25
C LYS A 86 11.79 -39.92 -28.92
N PRO A 87 11.88 -38.57 -28.91
CA PRO A 87 11.95 -37.79 -27.68
C PRO A 87 10.70 -37.98 -26.83
N LYS A 88 10.89 -38.25 -25.54
CA LYS A 88 9.78 -38.32 -24.58
C LYS A 88 9.29 -36.92 -24.20
N ALA A 89 8.00 -36.82 -23.88
CA ALA A 89 7.40 -35.65 -23.24
C ALA A 89 7.29 -35.89 -21.74
N TYR A 90 7.73 -34.92 -20.95
CA TYR A 90 7.69 -34.99 -19.48
C TYR A 90 6.89 -33.85 -18.87
N ALA A 91 6.13 -34.16 -17.83
CA ALA A 91 5.39 -33.20 -17.04
C ALA A 91 6.32 -32.16 -16.36
N VAL A 92 6.23 -30.90 -16.76
CA VAL A 92 7.10 -29.81 -16.26
C VAL A 92 6.90 -29.53 -14.77
N THR A 93 5.71 -29.78 -14.24
CA THR A 93 5.36 -29.68 -12.81
C THR A 93 4.23 -30.66 -12.46
N LYS A 94 3.84 -30.72 -11.18
CA LYS A 94 2.63 -31.45 -10.75
C LYS A 94 1.38 -30.68 -11.19
N GLY A 95 0.44 -31.37 -11.83
CA GLY A 95 -0.75 -30.71 -12.40
C GLY A 95 -1.86 -31.66 -12.80
N ILE A 96 -2.98 -31.07 -13.20
CA ILE A 96 -4.11 -31.76 -13.85
C ILE A 96 -3.79 -31.85 -15.34
N LEU A 97 -3.87 -33.06 -15.90
CA LEU A 97 -3.60 -33.32 -17.31
C LEU A 97 -4.90 -33.53 -18.09
N PHE A 98 -4.94 -32.96 -19.29
CA PHE A 98 -6.04 -33.02 -20.24
C PHE A 98 -5.49 -33.22 -21.66
N ILE A 99 -6.17 -34.02 -22.48
CA ILE A 99 -5.69 -34.46 -23.80
C ILE A 99 -6.79 -34.22 -24.85
N VAL A 100 -6.42 -33.69 -26.01
CA VAL A 100 -7.33 -33.50 -27.15
C VAL A 100 -6.73 -34.04 -28.46
N PRO A 101 -7.55 -34.48 -29.43
CA PRO A 101 -7.09 -34.77 -30.78
C PRO A 101 -6.41 -33.55 -31.43
N GLN A 102 -5.37 -33.78 -32.24
CA GLN A 102 -4.78 -32.72 -33.05
C GLN A 102 -5.51 -32.58 -34.40
N LYS A 103 -5.94 -31.36 -34.73
CA LYS A 103 -6.57 -31.02 -36.01
C LYS A 103 -5.63 -31.41 -37.17
N GLY A 104 -6.19 -32.01 -38.22
CA GLY A 104 -5.46 -32.46 -39.40
C GLY A 104 -4.60 -33.73 -39.24
N ASN A 105 -4.50 -34.36 -38.05
CA ASN A 105 -3.81 -35.65 -37.92
C ASN A 105 -4.35 -36.50 -36.76
N ALA A 106 -5.16 -37.51 -37.08
CA ALA A 106 -5.74 -38.43 -36.11
C ALA A 106 -4.69 -39.15 -35.22
N ASN A 107 -3.49 -39.43 -35.74
CA ASN A 107 -2.45 -40.15 -34.97
C ASN A 107 -1.74 -39.27 -33.93
N LEU A 108 -2.12 -37.99 -33.80
CA LEU A 108 -1.53 -37.03 -32.88
C LEU A 108 -2.57 -36.44 -31.94
N VAL A 109 -2.13 -36.14 -30.73
CA VAL A 109 -2.88 -35.44 -29.69
C VAL A 109 -2.06 -34.26 -29.16
N ASN A 110 -2.75 -33.26 -28.64
CA ASN A 110 -2.14 -32.21 -27.83
C ASN A 110 -2.42 -32.50 -26.35
N VAL A 111 -1.43 -32.26 -25.49
CA VAL A 111 -1.56 -32.44 -24.04
C VAL A 111 -1.43 -31.08 -23.35
N PHE A 112 -2.36 -30.81 -22.43
CA PHE A 112 -2.43 -29.60 -21.62
C PHE A 112 -2.24 -29.97 -20.16
N LEU A 113 -1.34 -29.26 -19.48
CA LEU A 113 -1.02 -29.47 -18.07
C LEU A 113 -1.31 -28.19 -17.28
N LYS A 114 -2.40 -28.18 -16.51
CA LYS A 114 -2.79 -27.10 -15.58
C LYS A 114 -2.05 -27.31 -14.24
N PRO A 115 -1.14 -26.42 -13.81
CA PRO A 115 -0.40 -26.60 -12.57
C PRO A 115 -1.30 -26.56 -11.33
N ILE A 116 -1.12 -27.50 -10.39
CA ILE A 116 -1.80 -27.47 -9.07
C ILE A 116 -1.01 -26.61 -8.07
N THR A 117 0.28 -26.37 -8.34
CA THR A 117 1.14 -25.51 -7.53
C THR A 117 1.93 -24.61 -8.49
N PRO A 118 1.97 -23.28 -8.27
CA PRO A 118 2.80 -22.39 -9.08
C PRO A 118 4.27 -22.80 -9.04
N VAL A 119 4.96 -22.62 -10.16
CA VAL A 119 6.43 -22.63 -10.16
C VAL A 119 6.89 -21.22 -9.79
N ASP A 120 7.80 -21.09 -8.84
CA ASP A 120 8.26 -19.81 -8.26
C ASP A 120 9.11 -18.93 -9.22
N ILE A 121 8.71 -18.80 -10.48
CA ILE A 121 9.27 -17.80 -11.41
C ILE A 121 8.64 -16.42 -11.22
N GLY A 122 7.52 -16.31 -10.48
CA GLY A 122 6.82 -15.06 -10.19
C GLY A 122 5.72 -14.67 -11.18
N LEU A 123 5.52 -15.46 -12.24
CA LEU A 123 4.32 -15.43 -13.08
C LEU A 123 3.52 -16.71 -12.82
N LYS A 124 2.19 -16.60 -12.72
CA LYS A 124 1.30 -17.79 -12.67
C LYS A 124 1.23 -18.37 -14.08
N VAL A 125 1.39 -19.68 -14.21
CA VAL A 125 1.24 -20.40 -15.49
C VAL A 125 -0.14 -21.05 -15.52
N LYS A 126 -0.90 -20.81 -16.60
CA LYS A 126 -2.23 -21.39 -16.82
C LYS A 126 -2.10 -22.82 -17.32
N TYR A 127 -1.33 -22.98 -18.41
CA TYR A 127 -1.08 -24.26 -19.06
C TYR A 127 0.37 -24.37 -19.53
N TYR A 128 0.97 -25.54 -19.33
CA TYR A 128 2.04 -26.03 -20.21
C TYR A 128 1.39 -26.84 -21.32
N VAL A 129 1.65 -26.47 -22.58
CA VAL A 129 1.04 -27.12 -23.75
C VAL A 129 2.10 -27.90 -24.53
N TYR A 130 1.77 -29.14 -24.86
CA TYR A 130 2.62 -30.06 -25.60
C TYR A 130 1.89 -30.41 -26.90
N ARG A 131 2.40 -29.94 -28.04
CA ARG A 131 1.79 -30.17 -29.37
C ARG A 131 2.41 -31.40 -30.04
N SER A 132 1.64 -32.12 -30.84
CA SER A 132 2.09 -33.29 -31.63
C SER A 132 2.63 -34.47 -30.79
N ILE A 133 1.93 -34.86 -29.72
CA ILE A 133 2.19 -36.12 -28.99
C ILE A 133 1.57 -37.29 -29.76
N LYS A 134 2.22 -38.45 -29.79
CA LYS A 134 1.70 -39.65 -30.47
C LYS A 134 0.53 -40.28 -29.73
N ALA A 135 -0.60 -40.44 -30.41
CA ALA A 135 -1.81 -41.04 -29.85
C ALA A 135 -1.61 -42.50 -29.39
N GLU A 136 -0.73 -43.26 -30.06
CA GLU A 136 -0.47 -44.70 -29.78
C GLU A 136 0.11 -45.02 -28.39
N ASN A 137 0.39 -44.03 -27.55
CA ASN A 137 0.82 -44.21 -26.16
C ASN A 137 -0.29 -43.94 -25.13
N ILE A 138 -1.47 -43.52 -25.60
CA ILE A 138 -2.58 -43.00 -24.78
C ILE A 138 -3.90 -43.67 -25.18
N ILE A 139 -4.10 -43.90 -26.48
CA ILE A 139 -5.34 -44.36 -27.11
C ILE A 139 -5.12 -45.76 -27.70
N ASP A 140 -6.13 -46.62 -27.61
CA ASP A 140 -6.10 -47.97 -28.19
C ASP A 140 -6.00 -47.92 -29.73
N SER A 141 -5.15 -48.77 -30.32
CA SER A 141 -4.87 -48.80 -31.75
C SER A 141 -5.96 -49.50 -32.55
N GLY A 142 -7.14 -48.88 -32.58
CA GLY A 142 -8.33 -49.36 -33.28
C GLY A 142 -9.62 -48.64 -32.87
N ASP A 143 -9.64 -47.97 -31.72
CA ASP A 143 -10.83 -47.26 -31.22
C ASP A 143 -10.44 -46.01 -30.43
N PHE A 144 -10.65 -44.83 -31.04
CA PHE A 144 -10.35 -43.54 -30.42
C PHE A 144 -11.21 -43.23 -29.18
N LYS A 145 -12.24 -44.03 -28.90
CA LYS A 145 -13.07 -43.92 -27.70
C LYS A 145 -12.47 -44.61 -26.49
N LYS A 146 -11.37 -45.34 -26.62
CA LYS A 146 -10.75 -46.14 -25.54
C LYS A 146 -9.34 -45.68 -25.24
N ILE A 147 -8.99 -45.62 -23.96
CA ILE A 147 -7.58 -45.50 -23.56
C ILE A 147 -6.87 -46.83 -23.80
N ILE A 148 -5.56 -46.76 -24.05
CA ILE A 148 -4.73 -47.95 -24.26
C ILE A 148 -4.74 -48.87 -23.02
N GLY A 149 -4.83 -50.18 -23.24
CA GLY A 149 -5.00 -51.18 -22.18
C GLY A 149 -3.83 -51.26 -21.21
N LYS A 150 -4.11 -51.49 -19.91
CA LYS A 150 -3.14 -51.56 -18.80
C LYS A 150 -1.87 -52.36 -19.12
N ASN A 151 -2.02 -53.47 -19.85
CA ASN A 151 -0.96 -54.45 -20.13
C ASN A 151 -0.29 -54.32 -21.51
N ASP A 152 -0.65 -53.32 -22.34
CA ASP A 152 0.06 -53.07 -23.60
C ASP A 152 1.49 -52.55 -23.34
N GLU A 153 2.45 -52.96 -24.17
CA GLU A 153 3.86 -52.57 -24.06
C GLU A 153 4.08 -51.07 -24.26
N LYS A 154 3.18 -50.39 -24.99
CA LYS A 154 3.20 -48.94 -25.24
C LYS A 154 2.55 -48.13 -24.11
N THR A 155 1.85 -48.77 -23.18
CA THR A 155 1.10 -48.09 -22.12
C THR A 155 2.02 -47.41 -21.11
N LEU A 156 1.81 -46.10 -20.97
CA LEU A 156 2.60 -45.22 -20.10
C LEU A 156 2.30 -45.46 -18.62
N GLY A 157 3.29 -45.17 -17.76
CA GLY A 157 3.15 -45.37 -16.30
C GLY A 157 1.96 -44.62 -15.69
N PHE A 158 1.68 -43.40 -16.15
CA PHE A 158 0.52 -42.64 -15.66
C PHE A 158 -0.81 -43.24 -16.13
N ILE A 159 -0.86 -43.86 -17.33
CA ILE A 159 -2.06 -44.57 -17.81
C ILE A 159 -2.28 -45.83 -16.97
N LYS A 160 -1.23 -46.59 -16.62
CA LYS A 160 -1.33 -47.76 -15.71
C LYS A 160 -1.89 -47.35 -14.36
N LYS A 161 -1.39 -46.24 -13.80
CA LYS A 161 -1.92 -45.65 -12.57
C LYS A 161 -3.41 -45.28 -12.69
N ILE A 162 -3.88 -44.74 -13.82
CA ILE A 162 -5.31 -44.45 -14.05
C ILE A 162 -6.14 -45.74 -14.09
N TRP A 163 -5.62 -46.82 -14.69
CA TRP A 163 -6.26 -48.14 -14.62
C TRP A 163 -6.34 -48.65 -13.17
N ASP A 164 -5.24 -48.56 -12.41
CA ASP A 164 -5.19 -48.96 -11.00
C ASP A 164 -6.21 -48.17 -10.14
N GLU A 165 -6.20 -46.84 -10.24
CA GLU A 165 -7.14 -45.96 -9.51
C GLU A 165 -8.61 -46.20 -9.90
N PHE A 166 -8.88 -46.48 -11.18
CA PHE A 166 -10.24 -46.82 -11.66
C PHE A 166 -10.70 -48.19 -11.14
N GLN A 167 -9.83 -49.20 -11.16
CA GLN A 167 -10.12 -50.54 -10.63
C GLN A 167 -10.35 -50.49 -9.12
N GLU A 168 -9.53 -49.73 -8.37
CA GLU A 168 -9.70 -49.52 -6.93
C GLU A 168 -11.03 -48.83 -6.61
N PHE A 169 -11.34 -47.71 -7.29
CA PHE A 169 -12.57 -46.95 -7.09
C PHE A 169 -13.83 -47.78 -7.37
N HIS A 170 -13.82 -48.61 -8.40
CA HIS A 170 -14.93 -49.48 -8.78
C HIS A 170 -14.91 -50.87 -8.10
N GLN A 171 -13.93 -51.16 -7.23
CA GLN A 171 -13.75 -52.44 -6.53
C GLN A 171 -13.68 -53.65 -7.49
N LEU A 172 -13.01 -53.47 -8.63
CA LEU A 172 -12.89 -54.47 -9.69
C LEU A 172 -11.62 -55.32 -9.51
N ASN A 173 -11.74 -56.62 -9.80
CA ASN A 173 -10.59 -57.52 -9.84
C ASN A 173 -9.77 -57.28 -11.12
N ASP A 174 -8.45 -57.53 -11.04
CA ASP A 174 -7.46 -57.20 -12.07
C ASP A 174 -7.54 -58.05 -13.36
N THR A 175 -8.64 -58.78 -13.56
CA THR A 175 -8.79 -59.85 -14.56
C THR A 175 -10.08 -59.78 -15.39
N ASP A 176 -10.82 -58.66 -15.40
CA ASP A 176 -11.96 -58.51 -16.33
C ASP A 176 -11.48 -58.05 -17.72
N PRO A 177 -11.53 -58.92 -18.75
CA PRO A 177 -11.09 -58.56 -20.10
C PRO A 177 -12.06 -57.61 -20.83
N ASN A 178 -13.24 -57.34 -20.26
CA ASN A 178 -14.24 -56.42 -20.84
C ASN A 178 -14.19 -55.01 -20.23
N LEU A 179 -13.27 -54.76 -19.29
CA LEU A 179 -13.14 -53.43 -18.67
C LEU A 179 -12.66 -52.41 -19.72
N ILE A 180 -13.50 -51.40 -19.97
CA ILE A 180 -13.19 -50.31 -20.91
C ILE A 180 -13.21 -48.99 -20.14
N ILE A 181 -12.07 -48.30 -20.15
CA ILE A 181 -12.00 -46.89 -19.72
C ILE A 181 -12.05 -46.02 -20.98
N TYR A 182 -13.07 -45.17 -21.07
CA TYR A 182 -13.29 -44.29 -22.22
C TYR A 182 -12.31 -43.13 -22.23
N SER A 183 -11.84 -42.75 -23.42
CA SER A 183 -10.87 -41.68 -23.68
C SER A 183 -11.36 -40.30 -23.22
N GLU A 184 -12.68 -40.12 -23.13
CA GLU A 184 -13.35 -38.93 -22.54
C GLU A 184 -12.88 -38.65 -21.11
N LYS A 185 -12.47 -39.68 -20.34
CA LYS A 185 -11.90 -39.51 -18.99
C LYS A 185 -10.52 -38.83 -18.99
N LEU A 186 -9.85 -38.78 -20.14
CA LEU A 186 -8.63 -38.00 -20.35
C LEU A 186 -8.87 -36.66 -21.06
N GLY A 187 -10.12 -36.36 -21.44
CA GLY A 187 -10.48 -35.17 -22.22
C GLY A 187 -10.84 -35.40 -23.68
N ILE A 188 -10.63 -36.62 -24.20
CA ILE A 188 -10.76 -36.91 -25.63
C ILE A 188 -12.23 -37.23 -25.95
N SER A 189 -12.96 -36.21 -26.38
CA SER A 189 -14.30 -36.34 -26.99
C SER A 189 -14.17 -36.53 -28.51
N GLN A 190 -15.13 -37.26 -29.09
CA GLN A 190 -15.32 -37.35 -30.55
C GLN A 190 -16.56 -36.58 -31.05
N GLU A 191 -17.38 -36.02 -30.16
CA GLU A 191 -18.53 -35.21 -30.57
C GLU A 191 -18.08 -33.78 -30.90
N GLU A 192 -18.46 -33.26 -32.07
CA GLU A 192 -18.04 -31.96 -32.61
C GLU A 192 -18.49 -30.73 -31.78
N THR A 193 -19.16 -30.94 -30.65
CA THR A 193 -19.75 -29.92 -29.78
C THR A 193 -19.12 -29.85 -28.39
N SER A 194 -18.06 -30.63 -28.13
CA SER A 194 -17.42 -30.69 -26.81
C SER A 194 -16.54 -29.48 -26.53
N ASN A 195 -17.15 -28.40 -26.03
CA ASN A 195 -16.45 -27.21 -25.51
C ASN A 195 -15.36 -27.62 -24.51
N TYR A 196 -14.11 -27.62 -24.96
CA TYR A 196 -12.98 -28.17 -24.22
C TYR A 196 -12.61 -27.32 -23.00
N SER A 197 -13.03 -26.04 -22.93
CA SER A 197 -12.89 -25.23 -21.72
C SER A 197 -13.70 -25.80 -20.53
N SER A 198 -14.78 -26.55 -20.81
CA SER A 198 -15.62 -27.15 -19.78
C SER A 198 -15.00 -28.34 -19.05
N PHE A 199 -13.87 -28.90 -19.52
CA PHE A 199 -13.20 -30.02 -18.85
C PHE A 199 -12.53 -29.63 -17.53
N PHE A 200 -12.35 -28.33 -17.28
CA PHE A 200 -11.97 -27.80 -15.97
C PHE A 200 -13.17 -27.42 -15.09
N THR A 201 -14.41 -27.49 -15.60
CA THR A 201 -15.58 -27.34 -14.72
C THR A 201 -15.77 -28.61 -13.91
N LYS A 202 -15.72 -28.45 -12.58
CA LYS A 202 -15.90 -29.55 -11.64
C LYS A 202 -17.27 -30.22 -11.85
N ASP A 203 -17.36 -31.47 -11.42
CA ASP A 203 -18.54 -32.33 -11.43
C ASP A 203 -18.96 -32.86 -12.82
N LYS A 204 -18.34 -32.40 -13.92
CA LYS A 204 -18.48 -33.01 -15.26
C LYS A 204 -17.42 -34.06 -15.60
N PHE A 205 -16.16 -33.81 -15.26
CA PHE A 205 -15.02 -34.67 -15.66
C PHE A 205 -14.08 -34.98 -14.48
N SER A 206 -13.45 -36.15 -14.54
CA SER A 206 -12.50 -36.65 -13.53
C SER A 206 -11.11 -36.78 -14.17
N LEU A 207 -10.49 -35.64 -14.45
CA LEU A 207 -9.18 -35.58 -15.12
C LEU A 207 -8.04 -36.07 -14.20
N PRO A 208 -7.00 -36.73 -14.76
CA PRO A 208 -5.90 -37.28 -13.98
C PRO A 208 -4.95 -36.21 -13.42
N ILE A 209 -4.44 -36.47 -12.21
CA ILE A 209 -3.35 -35.71 -11.60
C ILE A 209 -2.03 -36.43 -11.83
N ILE A 210 -1.10 -35.76 -12.50
CA ILE A 210 0.25 -36.24 -12.79
C ILE A 210 1.30 -35.53 -11.93
N ASN A 211 2.42 -36.21 -11.68
CA ASN A 211 3.58 -35.67 -10.99
C ASN A 211 4.58 -35.03 -11.98
N ARG A 212 5.41 -34.13 -11.46
CA ARG A 212 6.57 -33.58 -12.18
C ARG A 212 7.50 -34.72 -12.62
N GLY A 213 7.82 -34.79 -13.90
CA GLY A 213 8.70 -35.81 -14.49
C GLY A 213 7.99 -37.07 -14.98
N ASP A 214 6.67 -37.21 -14.79
CA ASP A 214 5.91 -38.31 -15.39
C ASP A 214 6.02 -38.25 -16.92
N HIS A 215 6.22 -39.42 -17.54
CA HIS A 215 6.30 -39.58 -19.00
C HIS A 215 4.88 -39.56 -19.59
N ILE A 216 4.51 -38.45 -20.23
CA ILE A 216 3.15 -38.16 -20.71
C ILE A 216 2.92 -38.47 -22.20
N GLY A 217 3.89 -39.09 -22.87
CA GLY A 217 3.81 -39.53 -24.26
C GLY A 217 5.10 -39.30 -25.02
N ASN A 218 5.18 -39.82 -26.25
CA ASN A 218 6.31 -39.57 -27.13
C ASN A 218 5.96 -38.44 -28.12
N PHE A 219 6.90 -37.52 -28.35
CA PHE A 219 6.75 -36.51 -29.40
C PHE A 219 6.85 -37.12 -30.80
N ASN A 220 6.21 -36.45 -31.76
CA ASN A 220 6.43 -36.68 -33.18
C ASN A 220 7.79 -36.13 -33.65
N THR A 221 8.17 -36.35 -34.92
CA THR A 221 9.43 -35.83 -35.50
C THR A 221 9.52 -34.31 -35.46
N GLU A 222 8.38 -33.61 -35.61
CA GLU A 222 8.23 -32.17 -35.39
C GLU A 222 7.11 -31.95 -34.38
N PHE A 223 7.38 -31.13 -33.36
CA PHE A 223 6.50 -30.94 -32.21
C PHE A 223 6.63 -29.54 -31.62
N GLY A 224 5.70 -29.17 -30.74
CA GLY A 224 5.60 -27.83 -30.17
C GLY A 224 5.52 -27.81 -28.65
N PHE A 225 6.01 -26.73 -28.04
CA PHE A 225 5.86 -26.44 -26.62
C PHE A 225 5.48 -24.97 -26.39
N GLU A 226 4.47 -24.73 -25.55
CA GLU A 226 4.00 -23.39 -25.17
C GLU A 226 3.87 -23.27 -23.65
N ILE A 227 4.10 -22.05 -23.14
CA ILE A 227 3.77 -21.67 -21.77
C ILE A 227 2.71 -20.57 -21.86
N VAL A 228 1.47 -20.94 -21.56
CA VAL A 228 0.36 -19.97 -21.43
C VAL A 228 0.46 -19.39 -20.03
N VAL A 229 0.74 -18.09 -19.92
CA VAL A 229 0.70 -17.41 -18.61
C VAL A 229 -0.74 -17.16 -18.22
N ASP A 230 -1.01 -17.28 -16.93
CA ASP A 230 -2.32 -16.96 -16.41
C ASP A 230 -2.42 -15.46 -16.15
N GLU A 231 -2.82 -14.72 -17.18
CA GLU A 231 -3.29 -13.34 -17.00
C GLU A 231 -4.52 -13.30 -16.07
N GLY A 232 -5.29 -14.39 -16.03
CA GLY A 232 -6.28 -14.72 -15.02
C GLY A 232 -7.33 -15.73 -15.47
N ASP A 233 -7.95 -16.38 -14.50
CA ASP A 233 -9.24 -17.05 -14.66
C ASP A 233 -10.37 -16.00 -14.65
N PHE A 234 -10.25 -14.98 -15.52
CA PHE A 234 -11.37 -14.11 -15.90
C PHE A 234 -11.75 -14.37 -17.36
N ALA A 235 -12.99 -14.80 -17.58
CA ALA A 235 -13.70 -14.47 -18.80
C ALA A 235 -14.34 -13.09 -18.60
N GLN A 236 -14.10 -12.17 -19.53
CA GLN A 236 -14.98 -11.02 -19.75
C GLN A 236 -16.18 -11.52 -20.59
N ASP A 237 -17.25 -10.73 -20.72
CA ASP A 237 -18.35 -11.07 -21.64
C ASP A 237 -17.90 -11.18 -23.10
N LYS A 238 -16.82 -10.47 -23.43
CA LYS A 238 -16.17 -10.43 -24.74
C LYS A 238 -14.66 -10.48 -24.55
N ASN A 239 -13.94 -11.18 -25.43
CA ASN A 239 -12.51 -11.37 -25.21
C ASN A 239 -11.72 -10.06 -25.31
N ASP A 240 -10.99 -9.74 -24.23
CA ASP A 240 -10.17 -8.54 -24.08
C ASP A 240 -9.17 -8.29 -25.22
N THR A 241 -8.71 -9.36 -25.89
CA THR A 241 -7.72 -9.28 -26.97
C THR A 241 -8.14 -10.03 -28.23
N GLY A 242 -9.34 -10.61 -28.25
CA GLY A 242 -9.81 -11.49 -29.34
C GLY A 242 -9.11 -12.84 -29.43
N PHE A 243 -8.25 -13.22 -28.47
CA PHE A 243 -7.59 -14.52 -28.46
C PHE A 243 -8.21 -15.42 -27.38
N GLU A 244 -8.91 -16.46 -27.83
CA GLU A 244 -9.74 -17.33 -27.00
C GLU A 244 -9.09 -18.70 -26.80
N PHE A 245 -9.23 -19.26 -25.60
CA PHE A 245 -8.77 -20.61 -25.27
C PHE A 245 -9.92 -21.59 -25.50
N GLU A 246 -10.32 -21.73 -26.77
CA GLU A 246 -11.43 -22.58 -27.25
C GLU A 246 -10.93 -23.72 -28.14
N ASP A 247 -11.84 -24.48 -28.72
CA ASP A 247 -11.57 -25.80 -29.32
C ASP A 247 -10.57 -25.77 -30.47
N ASP A 248 -10.57 -24.72 -31.29
CA ASP A 248 -9.54 -24.51 -32.31
C ASP A 248 -8.15 -24.24 -31.70
N PHE A 249 -8.05 -23.52 -30.58
CA PHE A 249 -6.78 -23.36 -29.86
C PHE A 249 -6.30 -24.68 -29.25
N PHE A 250 -7.20 -25.46 -28.65
CA PHE A 250 -6.84 -26.74 -28.04
C PHE A 250 -6.37 -27.76 -29.10
N THR A 251 -7.07 -27.86 -30.22
CA THR A 251 -6.78 -28.86 -31.27
C THR A 251 -5.72 -28.45 -32.29
N ALA A 252 -5.37 -27.16 -32.43
CA ALA A 252 -4.37 -26.69 -33.39
C ALA A 252 -3.00 -27.37 -33.30
N LYS A 253 -2.30 -27.52 -34.44
CA LYS A 253 -0.91 -27.99 -34.49
C LYS A 253 0.06 -26.99 -33.84
N LYS A 254 -0.20 -25.70 -34.02
CA LYS A 254 0.61 -24.57 -33.49
C LYS A 254 -0.20 -23.27 -33.52
N CYS A 255 0.25 -22.27 -32.77
CA CYS A 255 -0.37 -20.96 -32.66
C CYS A 255 0.54 -19.86 -33.22
N ILE A 256 0.00 -19.05 -34.13
CA ILE A 256 0.65 -17.91 -34.78
C ILE A 256 -0.33 -16.74 -34.78
N LEU A 257 -0.03 -15.66 -34.07
CA LEU A 257 -0.83 -14.43 -34.15
C LEU A 257 -0.66 -13.82 -35.55
N ASN A 258 -1.75 -13.64 -36.29
CA ASN A 258 -1.76 -13.11 -37.65
C ASN A 258 -2.78 -11.98 -37.79
N ILE A 259 -2.33 -10.80 -38.23
CA ILE A 259 -3.15 -9.59 -38.24
C ILE A 259 -3.83 -9.30 -39.60
N ASP A 260 -3.28 -9.84 -40.70
CA ASP A 260 -3.63 -9.43 -42.07
C ASP A 260 -4.28 -10.54 -42.91
N SER A 261 -4.04 -11.81 -42.57
CA SER A 261 -4.71 -12.95 -43.20
C SER A 261 -5.16 -13.94 -42.14
N ASP A 262 -6.04 -14.84 -42.53
CA ASP A 262 -6.22 -16.09 -41.78
C ASP A 262 -4.99 -16.98 -41.96
N ASN A 263 -4.78 -17.89 -41.01
CA ASN A 263 -3.69 -18.86 -41.01
C ASN A 263 -4.10 -20.13 -41.78
N GLY A 264 -3.25 -21.17 -41.76
CA GLY A 264 -3.63 -22.47 -42.30
C GLY A 264 -4.72 -23.16 -41.46
N GLU A 265 -5.49 -24.06 -42.08
CA GLU A 265 -6.62 -24.81 -41.48
C GLU A 265 -6.32 -25.50 -40.13
N TYR A 266 -5.04 -25.80 -39.86
CA TYR A 266 -4.54 -26.51 -38.67
C TYR A 266 -3.75 -25.61 -37.70
N GLU A 267 -3.78 -24.30 -37.91
CA GLU A 267 -3.09 -23.27 -37.13
C GLU A 267 -4.13 -22.39 -36.41
N TYR A 268 -3.79 -21.81 -35.25
CA TYR A 268 -4.67 -20.89 -34.52
C TYR A 268 -4.00 -19.53 -34.28
N GLY A 269 -4.79 -18.48 -34.06
CA GLY A 269 -4.31 -17.12 -33.80
C GLY A 269 -4.68 -16.12 -34.89
N ASP A 270 -5.81 -16.30 -35.55
CA ASP A 270 -6.35 -15.34 -36.51
C ASP A 270 -7.01 -14.17 -35.78
N ARG A 271 -6.81 -12.95 -36.28
CA ARG A 271 -7.48 -11.76 -35.75
C ARG A 271 -9.00 -11.87 -35.99
N PRO A 272 -9.84 -11.99 -34.95
CA PRO A 272 -11.24 -12.36 -35.11
C PRO A 272 -12.08 -11.25 -35.75
N PHE A 273 -13.22 -11.65 -36.30
CA PHE A 273 -14.30 -10.74 -36.63
C PHE A 273 -15.07 -10.37 -35.36
N VAL A 274 -15.46 -9.10 -35.29
CA VAL A 274 -16.29 -8.54 -34.23
C VAL A 274 -17.74 -8.55 -34.71
N LEU A 275 -18.68 -8.88 -33.82
CA LEU A 275 -20.11 -8.89 -34.16
C LEU A 275 -20.57 -7.48 -34.59
N PRO A 276 -21.13 -7.32 -35.80
CA PRO A 276 -21.60 -6.03 -36.26
C PRO A 276 -22.83 -5.58 -35.46
N ILE A 277 -22.91 -4.28 -35.21
CA ILE A 277 -24.20 -3.63 -34.87
C ILE A 277 -25.13 -3.80 -36.08
N GLN A 278 -26.45 -3.95 -35.83
CA GLN A 278 -27.41 -4.33 -36.87
C GLN A 278 -27.26 -3.48 -38.15
N ASN A 279 -27.10 -4.17 -39.29
CA ASN A 279 -26.88 -3.64 -40.64
C ASN A 279 -25.44 -3.21 -41.01
N GLU A 280 -24.43 -3.43 -40.16
CA GLU A 280 -23.02 -3.23 -40.56
C GLU A 280 -22.36 -4.50 -41.14
N GLN A 281 -21.31 -4.30 -41.94
CA GLN A 281 -20.45 -5.39 -42.43
C GLN A 281 -19.52 -5.88 -41.31
N PRO A 282 -19.18 -7.19 -41.24
CA PRO A 282 -18.26 -7.72 -40.25
C PRO A 282 -16.88 -7.02 -40.32
N LYS A 283 -16.50 -6.35 -39.23
CA LYS A 283 -15.17 -5.75 -39.07
C LYS A 283 -14.27 -6.71 -38.30
N ARG A 284 -12.97 -6.75 -38.60
CA ARG A 284 -12.00 -7.42 -37.72
C ARG A 284 -11.62 -6.53 -36.56
N MET A 285 -11.36 -7.13 -35.39
CA MET A 285 -10.94 -6.45 -34.17
C MET A 285 -9.76 -5.50 -34.43
N SER A 286 -9.65 -4.40 -33.69
CA SER A 286 -8.50 -3.50 -33.79
C SER A 286 -7.18 -4.25 -33.68
N ILE A 287 -6.27 -4.01 -34.63
CA ILE A 287 -4.93 -4.64 -34.67
C ILE A 287 -4.17 -4.38 -33.35
N ASN A 288 -4.38 -3.21 -32.75
CA ASN A 288 -3.72 -2.80 -31.51
C ASN A 288 -4.18 -3.67 -30.33
N ILE A 289 -5.50 -3.88 -30.20
CA ILE A 289 -6.08 -4.79 -29.19
C ILE A 289 -5.57 -6.21 -29.42
N PHE A 290 -5.66 -6.72 -30.66
CA PHE A 290 -5.28 -8.10 -30.97
C PHE A 290 -3.80 -8.40 -30.68
N ARG A 291 -2.92 -7.40 -30.88
CA ARG A 291 -1.49 -7.50 -30.56
C ARG A 291 -1.20 -7.70 -29.07
N GLU A 292 -2.08 -7.28 -28.16
CA GLU A 292 -1.91 -7.52 -26.72
C GLU A 292 -1.98 -9.02 -26.36
N SER A 293 -2.58 -9.86 -27.22
CA SER A 293 -2.66 -11.32 -27.04
C SER A 293 -1.30 -12.00 -26.83
N VAL A 294 -0.22 -11.38 -27.29
CA VAL A 294 1.15 -11.89 -27.10
C VAL A 294 1.54 -11.97 -25.62
N TYR A 295 0.94 -11.15 -24.74
CA TYR A 295 1.17 -11.19 -23.30
C TYR A 295 0.55 -12.40 -22.59
N LYS A 296 -0.34 -13.16 -23.26
CA LYS A 296 -0.90 -14.42 -22.75
C LYS A 296 0.10 -15.58 -22.79
N PHE A 297 1.29 -15.37 -23.35
CA PHE A 297 2.33 -16.39 -23.53
C PHE A 297 3.68 -15.93 -23.00
N LEU A 298 4.48 -16.89 -22.55
CA LEU A 298 5.89 -16.69 -22.15
C LEU A 298 6.78 -17.58 -23.02
N ASP A 299 7.92 -17.06 -23.47
CA ASP A 299 8.93 -17.88 -24.13
C ASP A 299 9.47 -18.94 -23.13
N PRO A 300 9.37 -20.25 -23.43
CA PRO A 300 9.98 -21.31 -22.65
C PRO A 300 11.46 -21.07 -22.30
N VAL A 301 12.25 -20.42 -23.17
CA VAL A 301 13.65 -20.16 -22.83
C VAL A 301 13.80 -19.10 -21.73
N ALA A 302 12.90 -18.13 -21.66
CA ALA A 302 12.85 -17.17 -20.55
C ALA A 302 12.37 -17.85 -19.25
N TYR A 303 11.40 -18.76 -19.33
CA TYR A 303 10.96 -19.58 -18.19
C TYR A 303 12.10 -20.44 -17.60
N TYR A 304 12.83 -21.19 -18.43
CA TYR A 304 13.97 -21.98 -17.96
C TYR A 304 15.14 -21.07 -17.52
N GLY A 305 15.34 -19.93 -18.19
CA GLY A 305 16.29 -18.89 -17.78
C GLY A 305 16.01 -18.32 -16.38
N SER A 306 14.74 -18.15 -16.00
CA SER A 306 14.32 -17.72 -14.66
C SER A 306 14.70 -18.70 -13.53
N HIS A 307 15.14 -19.93 -13.84
CA HIS A 307 15.69 -20.84 -12.83
C HIS A 307 17.13 -20.47 -12.41
N ILE A 308 17.78 -19.55 -13.14
CA ILE A 308 19.12 -19.06 -12.83
C ILE A 308 19.03 -17.89 -11.84
N THR A 309 18.98 -18.23 -10.56
CA THR A 309 18.92 -17.28 -9.45
C THR A 309 20.32 -16.74 -9.07
N ALA A 310 20.37 -15.65 -8.30
CA ALA A 310 21.64 -15.07 -7.83
C ALA A 310 22.47 -16.07 -7.00
N ASN A 311 23.81 -15.95 -7.08
CA ASN A 311 24.82 -16.91 -6.59
C ASN A 311 24.89 -17.16 -5.05
N SER A 312 23.77 -17.35 -4.36
CA SER A 312 23.74 -17.92 -3.02
C SER A 312 23.79 -19.45 -3.09
N ALA A 313 24.62 -20.08 -2.26
CA ALA A 313 24.69 -21.53 -2.15
C ALA A 313 23.35 -22.19 -1.70
N THR A 314 22.46 -21.43 -1.04
CA THR A 314 21.23 -21.94 -0.42
C THR A 314 19.94 -21.66 -1.19
N ASN A 315 19.96 -20.80 -2.21
CA ASN A 315 18.77 -20.31 -2.92
C ASN A 315 18.88 -20.48 -4.44
N LYS A 316 19.09 -21.72 -4.91
CA LYS A 316 19.20 -22.07 -6.34
C LYS A 316 17.89 -22.60 -6.92
N GLY A 317 17.48 -22.11 -8.09
CA GLY A 317 16.49 -22.80 -8.92
C GLY A 317 17.03 -24.14 -9.44
N THR A 318 16.15 -25.08 -9.79
CA THR A 318 16.54 -26.44 -10.23
C THR A 318 15.66 -26.95 -11.35
N ILE A 319 16.28 -27.44 -12.42
CA ILE A 319 15.58 -28.09 -13.54
C ILE A 319 15.97 -29.58 -13.58
N PHE A 320 14.99 -30.46 -13.50
CA PHE A 320 15.15 -31.92 -13.64
C PHE A 320 15.13 -32.32 -15.12
N ILE A 321 15.98 -33.26 -15.51
CA ILE A 321 16.00 -33.89 -16.85
C ILE A 321 15.48 -35.33 -16.78
N LYS A 322 15.72 -36.00 -15.65
CA LYS A 322 15.26 -37.37 -15.29
C LYS A 322 15.08 -37.42 -13.77
N GLU A 323 14.47 -38.48 -13.23
CA GLU A 323 14.26 -38.64 -11.78
C GLU A 323 15.53 -38.43 -10.94
N SER A 324 16.67 -38.94 -11.41
CA SER A 324 17.97 -38.86 -10.72
C SER A 324 18.93 -37.78 -11.27
N GLU A 325 18.52 -37.01 -12.29
CA GLU A 325 19.37 -36.03 -12.97
C GLU A 325 18.73 -34.64 -12.97
N SER A 326 19.41 -33.67 -12.34
CA SER A 326 18.95 -32.28 -12.29
C SER A 326 20.11 -31.30 -12.37
N TYR A 327 19.84 -30.11 -12.90
CA TYR A 327 20.79 -29.02 -13.01
C TYR A 327 20.31 -27.83 -12.18
N SER A 328 21.15 -27.40 -11.23
CA SER A 328 21.00 -26.16 -10.45
C SER A 328 22.21 -25.22 -10.63
N ASP A 329 23.17 -25.60 -11.48
CA ASP A 329 24.32 -24.77 -11.84
C ASP A 329 23.99 -23.92 -13.09
N PRO A 330 24.15 -22.58 -13.03
CA PRO A 330 23.82 -21.68 -14.14
C PRO A 330 24.52 -22.01 -15.47
N LYS A 331 25.78 -22.46 -15.42
CA LYS A 331 26.56 -22.79 -16.62
C LYS A 331 26.04 -24.09 -17.23
N ILE A 332 25.80 -25.12 -16.40
CA ILE A 332 25.25 -26.40 -16.86
C ILE A 332 23.85 -26.21 -17.45
N ILE A 333 22.97 -25.44 -16.78
CA ILE A 333 21.64 -25.10 -17.30
C ILE A 333 21.77 -24.46 -18.69
N TYR A 334 22.70 -23.53 -18.89
CA TYR A 334 22.88 -22.92 -20.21
C TYR A 334 23.39 -23.89 -21.27
N GLU A 335 24.48 -24.61 -20.98
CA GLU A 335 25.17 -25.51 -21.91
C GLU A 335 24.32 -26.74 -22.29
N LYS A 336 23.35 -27.14 -21.44
CA LYS A 336 22.49 -28.31 -21.67
C LYS A 336 21.07 -27.97 -22.09
N ILE A 337 20.48 -26.90 -21.57
CA ILE A 337 19.07 -26.55 -21.76
C ILE A 337 18.94 -25.30 -22.65
N ILE A 338 19.43 -24.15 -22.20
CA ILE A 338 19.15 -22.85 -22.84
C ILE A 338 19.68 -22.80 -24.27
N ILE A 339 20.83 -23.40 -24.56
CA ILE A 339 21.44 -23.42 -25.90
C ILE A 339 20.60 -24.14 -26.98
N LYS A 340 19.59 -24.94 -26.59
CA LYS A 340 18.67 -25.62 -27.52
C LYS A 340 17.69 -24.68 -28.20
N PHE A 341 17.45 -23.51 -27.60
CA PHE A 341 16.53 -22.50 -28.09
C PHE A 341 17.28 -21.46 -28.93
N PHE A 342 16.65 -21.03 -30.02
CA PHE A 342 17.18 -19.94 -30.86
C PHE A 342 17.31 -18.64 -30.05
N ASN A 343 16.32 -18.39 -29.19
CA ASN A 343 16.23 -17.21 -28.31
C ASN A 343 17.14 -17.29 -27.06
N SER A 344 18.08 -18.24 -26.99
CA SER A 344 19.02 -18.48 -25.87
C SER A 344 19.74 -17.26 -25.27
N LYS A 345 19.81 -16.15 -26.01
CA LYS A 345 20.49 -14.89 -25.64
C LYS A 345 19.58 -13.65 -25.68
N LYS A 346 18.25 -13.82 -25.78
CA LYS A 346 17.27 -12.73 -25.82
C LYS A 346 16.78 -12.37 -24.42
N THR A 347 16.72 -11.09 -24.09
CA THR A 347 15.97 -10.61 -22.91
C THR A 347 14.65 -10.02 -23.36
N TYR A 348 13.55 -10.45 -22.74
CA TYR A 348 12.21 -10.00 -23.07
C TYR A 348 11.81 -8.82 -22.19
N LEU A 349 11.49 -7.67 -22.78
CA LEU A 349 11.00 -6.49 -22.08
C LEU A 349 9.50 -6.32 -22.31
N TYR A 350 8.75 -6.49 -21.23
CA TYR A 350 7.30 -6.41 -21.15
C TYR A 350 6.95 -5.14 -20.36
N ILE A 351 6.12 -4.25 -20.91
CA ILE A 351 5.73 -3.00 -20.23
C ILE A 351 4.22 -2.80 -20.35
N LYS A 352 3.49 -2.87 -19.24
CA LYS A 352 2.04 -2.62 -19.19
C LYS A 352 1.66 -1.48 -18.24
N ASN A 353 0.71 -0.65 -18.64
CA ASN A 353 0.03 0.34 -17.78
C ASN A 353 -0.86 -0.39 -16.74
N CYS A 354 -1.33 0.31 -15.71
CA CYS A 354 -2.24 -0.22 -14.69
C CYS A 354 -3.59 -0.66 -15.28
N ASN A 355 -4.06 -0.04 -16.37
CA ASN A 355 -5.24 -0.45 -17.14
C ASN A 355 -5.01 -1.63 -18.11
N ASN A 356 -4.08 -2.53 -17.78
CA ASN A 356 -3.71 -3.75 -18.51
C ASN A 356 -3.22 -3.63 -19.96
N ARG A 357 -3.07 -2.42 -20.53
CA ARG A 357 -2.53 -2.22 -21.88
C ARG A 357 -1.04 -1.93 -21.94
N SER A 358 -0.41 -2.22 -23.07
CA SER A 358 1.00 -1.95 -23.33
C SER A 358 1.40 -0.48 -23.21
N TYR A 359 2.71 -0.25 -23.08
CA TYR A 359 3.31 1.08 -23.12
C TYR A 359 2.90 1.84 -24.40
N ASN A 360 2.51 3.12 -24.21
CA ASN A 360 2.01 4.01 -25.25
C ASN A 360 0.70 3.57 -25.96
N PHE A 361 -0.06 2.57 -25.48
CA PHE A 361 -1.27 2.05 -26.17
C PHE A 361 -2.36 3.09 -26.54
N TYR A 362 -2.48 4.23 -25.85
CA TYR A 362 -3.59 5.19 -26.05
C TYR A 362 -3.28 6.51 -26.81
N LYS A 363 -2.13 6.66 -27.47
CA LYS A 363 -1.74 7.84 -28.29
C LYS A 363 -1.69 9.23 -27.61
N LYS A 364 -2.14 9.39 -26.35
CA LYS A 364 -2.32 10.71 -25.70
C LYS A 364 -1.10 11.63 -25.80
N ALA A 365 0.12 11.07 -25.73
CA ALA A 365 1.35 11.63 -26.31
C ALA A 365 2.37 10.48 -26.46
N LEU A 366 3.26 10.51 -27.46
CA LEU A 366 4.38 9.56 -27.51
C LEU A 366 5.35 9.87 -26.36
N LYS A 367 5.44 8.97 -25.38
CA LYS A 367 6.41 9.05 -24.28
C LYS A 367 7.66 8.27 -24.69
N PRO A 368 8.82 8.91 -24.89
CA PRO A 368 10.00 8.21 -25.36
C PRO A 368 10.56 7.31 -24.26
N LEU A 369 10.69 6.02 -24.57
CA LEU A 369 11.47 5.07 -23.78
C LEU A 369 12.88 5.04 -24.36
N LYS A 370 13.92 5.08 -23.53
CA LYS A 370 15.30 4.91 -23.97
C LYS A 370 15.93 3.69 -23.31
N ILE A 371 16.42 2.75 -24.11
CA ILE A 371 17.22 1.61 -23.63
C ILE A 371 18.68 1.88 -24.00
N ASN A 372 19.55 1.89 -23.00
CA ASN A 372 20.98 2.22 -23.14
C ASN A 372 21.23 3.57 -23.85
N GLY A 373 20.29 4.52 -23.66
CA GLY A 373 20.31 5.85 -24.27
C GLY A 373 19.72 5.93 -25.68
N LYS A 374 19.47 4.79 -26.34
CA LYS A 374 18.79 4.72 -27.65
C LYS A 374 17.28 4.74 -27.44
N GLU A 375 16.56 5.56 -28.19
CA GLU A 375 15.10 5.59 -28.16
C GLU A 375 14.51 4.32 -28.78
N GLU A 376 13.60 3.68 -28.05
CA GLU A 376 12.93 2.45 -28.46
C GLU A 376 11.46 2.70 -28.74
N ASN A 377 11.05 2.36 -29.96
CA ASN A 377 9.72 2.72 -30.44
C ASN A 377 8.70 1.61 -30.13
N PHE A 378 7.84 1.84 -29.15
CA PHE A 378 6.68 0.99 -28.85
C PHE A 378 5.47 1.41 -29.72
N ASN A 379 5.69 1.58 -31.02
CA ASN A 379 4.65 2.05 -31.91
C ASN A 379 3.64 0.95 -32.22
N TYR A 380 2.43 1.39 -32.57
CA TYR A 380 1.31 0.55 -32.98
C TYR A 380 1.61 -0.47 -34.08
N SER A 381 2.59 -0.20 -34.94
CA SER A 381 2.99 -1.07 -36.04
C SER A 381 3.76 -2.32 -35.61
N GLU A 382 4.28 -2.36 -34.38
CA GLU A 382 5.08 -3.47 -33.85
C GLU A 382 4.35 -4.25 -32.75
N TRP A 383 4.91 -5.39 -32.36
CA TRP A 383 4.41 -6.17 -31.23
C TRP A 383 4.78 -5.48 -29.90
N PRO A 384 3.91 -5.51 -28.87
CA PRO A 384 4.09 -4.73 -27.64
C PRO A 384 5.20 -5.25 -26.71
N ILE A 385 5.88 -6.35 -27.09
CA ILE A 385 7.03 -6.94 -26.41
C ILE A 385 8.30 -6.60 -27.19
N LYS A 386 9.33 -6.09 -26.50
CA LYS A 386 10.66 -5.90 -27.09
C LYS A 386 11.59 -7.08 -26.77
N CYS A 387 12.18 -7.63 -27.82
CA CYS A 387 13.23 -8.65 -27.72
C CYS A 387 14.59 -7.96 -27.76
N LEU A 388 15.24 -7.82 -26.60
CA LEU A 388 16.53 -7.16 -26.46
C LEU A 388 17.68 -8.12 -26.78
N GLU A 389 18.67 -7.63 -27.53
CA GLU A 389 19.90 -8.35 -27.84
C GLU A 389 20.86 -8.40 -26.64
N LYS A 390 21.80 -9.35 -26.68
CA LYS A 390 22.78 -9.64 -25.62
C LYS A 390 23.45 -8.38 -25.03
N GLU A 391 22.99 -7.97 -23.85
CA GLU A 391 23.70 -7.08 -22.93
C GLU A 391 23.64 -7.60 -21.49
N PHE A 392 24.62 -7.21 -20.65
CA PHE A 392 24.66 -7.56 -19.23
C PHE A 392 23.90 -6.57 -18.35
N ILE A 393 23.81 -5.31 -18.79
CA ILE A 393 23.18 -4.20 -18.07
C ILE A 393 22.29 -3.46 -19.06
N TYR A 394 21.00 -3.37 -18.77
CA TYR A 394 20.09 -2.48 -19.49
C TYR A 394 19.80 -1.24 -18.65
N ARG A 395 20.07 -0.07 -19.21
CA ARG A 395 19.62 1.23 -18.68
C ARG A 395 18.29 1.58 -19.34
N ILE A 396 17.18 1.38 -18.64
CA ILE A 396 15.86 1.76 -19.17
C ILE A 396 15.49 3.11 -18.55
N SER A 397 15.46 4.14 -19.39
CA SER A 397 15.09 5.50 -19.04
C SER A 397 13.72 5.83 -19.59
N PHE A 398 12.87 6.37 -18.73
CA PHE A 398 11.54 6.88 -19.04
C PHE A 398 11.54 8.41 -18.95
N GLU A 399 10.89 9.07 -19.89
CA GLU A 399 10.67 10.53 -19.88
C GLU A 399 9.15 10.78 -19.83
N ASN A 400 8.71 11.73 -19.02
CA ASN A 400 7.30 12.14 -18.87
C ASN A 400 6.33 11.04 -18.34
N ILE A 401 6.73 10.35 -17.28
CA ILE A 401 5.88 9.40 -16.52
C ILE A 401 5.87 9.81 -15.05
N SER A 402 4.68 9.90 -14.46
CA SER A 402 4.47 10.30 -13.06
C SER A 402 4.89 9.21 -12.06
N THR A 403 4.60 7.94 -12.34
CA THR A 403 4.91 6.83 -11.43
C THR A 403 5.24 5.53 -12.18
N ILE A 404 6.32 4.85 -11.76
CA ILE A 404 6.77 3.57 -12.34
C ILE A 404 6.84 2.51 -11.24
N ASN A 405 6.21 1.36 -11.49
CA ASN A 405 6.07 0.23 -10.56
C ASN A 405 6.79 -1.00 -11.12
N CYS A 406 7.99 -1.26 -10.62
CA CYS A 406 8.90 -2.29 -11.13
C CYS A 406 8.66 -3.64 -10.42
N ALA A 407 7.99 -4.60 -11.07
CA ALA A 407 7.79 -5.96 -10.57
C ALA A 407 8.75 -6.92 -11.31
N VAL A 408 9.99 -7.04 -10.81
CA VAL A 408 11.13 -7.48 -11.64
C VAL A 408 11.53 -8.94 -11.38
N PHE A 409 11.70 -9.70 -12.47
CA PHE A 409 12.11 -11.12 -12.46
C PHE A 409 13.60 -11.32 -12.81
N CYS A 410 14.41 -10.28 -12.67
CA CYS A 410 15.88 -10.29 -12.75
C CYS A 410 16.48 -9.46 -11.60
N ASN A 411 17.79 -9.55 -11.38
CA ASN A 411 18.44 -8.77 -10.31
C ASN A 411 18.51 -7.28 -10.70
N ILE A 412 17.86 -6.42 -9.93
CA ILE A 412 18.08 -4.98 -10.03
C ILE A 412 19.39 -4.65 -9.34
N GLY A 413 20.13 -3.67 -9.88
CA GLY A 413 21.20 -2.98 -9.18
C GLY A 413 21.03 -1.49 -9.35
N ILE A 414 20.47 -0.79 -8.35
CA ILE A 414 20.29 0.66 -8.41
C ILE A 414 21.66 1.34 -8.43
N PRO A 415 21.96 2.27 -9.36
CA PRO A 415 23.15 3.08 -9.28
C PRO A 415 22.94 4.15 -8.22
N ASN A 416 23.45 3.93 -7.01
CA ASN A 416 23.63 5.05 -6.10
C ASN A 416 24.62 6.03 -6.74
N SER A 417 24.17 7.27 -6.95
CA SER A 417 25.05 8.35 -7.34
C SER A 417 26.18 8.47 -6.31
N SER A 418 27.43 8.53 -6.81
CA SER A 418 28.71 8.68 -6.09
C SER A 418 29.42 7.45 -5.50
N ASN A 419 28.77 6.33 -5.13
CA ASN A 419 29.49 5.16 -4.57
C ASN A 419 28.99 3.82 -5.15
N GLY A 420 29.89 3.08 -5.82
CA GLY A 420 29.60 1.93 -6.69
C GLY A 420 29.10 0.62 -6.04
N ASN A 421 28.58 0.68 -4.81
CA ASN A 421 27.97 -0.47 -4.14
C ASN A 421 26.47 -0.54 -4.47
N GLY A 422 26.14 -1.14 -5.62
CA GLY A 422 24.75 -1.40 -5.99
C GLY A 422 24.08 -2.37 -5.03
N LEU A 423 22.85 -2.07 -4.61
CA LEU A 423 22.01 -3.02 -3.86
C LEU A 423 21.54 -4.13 -4.80
N TYR A 424 22.16 -5.30 -4.71
CA TYR A 424 21.80 -6.48 -5.49
C TYR A 424 20.66 -7.27 -4.83
N GLY A 425 19.53 -7.38 -5.52
CA GLY A 425 18.44 -8.27 -5.15
C GLY A 425 17.23 -8.13 -6.06
N ALA A 426 16.34 -9.13 -6.02
CA ALA A 426 14.99 -8.99 -6.57
C ALA A 426 14.16 -8.13 -5.61
N LYS A 427 14.40 -6.81 -5.64
CA LYS A 427 13.57 -5.80 -4.97
C LYS A 427 12.61 -5.24 -5.99
N GLU A 428 11.33 -5.22 -5.66
CA GLU A 428 10.35 -4.47 -6.44
C GLU A 428 10.52 -2.97 -6.12
N LEU A 429 10.39 -2.10 -7.14
CA LEU A 429 10.84 -0.71 -7.06
C LEU A 429 9.71 0.26 -7.43
N LEU A 430 9.33 1.14 -6.51
CA LEU A 430 8.58 2.35 -6.86
C LEU A 430 9.54 3.46 -7.25
N ILE A 431 9.31 4.09 -8.40
CA ILE A 431 9.83 5.42 -8.68
C ILE A 431 8.63 6.35 -8.82
N ASP A 432 8.43 7.20 -7.82
CA ASP A 432 7.43 8.26 -7.79
C ASP A 432 8.13 9.60 -8.04
N SER A 433 7.86 10.22 -9.19
CA SER A 433 8.40 11.53 -9.53
C SER A 433 7.33 12.60 -9.40
N LYS A 434 7.49 13.47 -8.40
CA LYS A 434 6.65 14.67 -8.21
C LYS A 434 6.73 15.67 -9.37
N ASP A 435 7.72 15.54 -10.27
CA ASP A 435 7.90 16.37 -11.46
C ASP A 435 7.66 15.53 -12.75
N PRO A 436 6.58 15.82 -13.51
CA PRO A 436 6.27 15.11 -14.75
C PRO A 436 7.21 15.42 -15.92
N THR A 437 8.23 16.27 -15.75
CA THR A 437 9.31 16.48 -16.72
C THR A 437 10.59 15.70 -16.39
N SER A 438 10.63 15.03 -15.24
CA SER A 438 11.81 14.32 -14.77
C SER A 438 12.10 13.04 -15.56
N LYS A 439 13.37 12.61 -15.54
CA LYS A 439 13.84 11.39 -16.18
C LYS A 439 14.09 10.31 -15.15
N SER A 440 13.31 9.24 -15.21
CA SER A 440 13.46 8.08 -14.33
C SER A 440 14.27 7.00 -15.04
N THR A 441 15.46 6.66 -14.52
CA THR A 441 16.34 5.63 -15.10
C THR A 441 16.50 4.45 -14.16
N ILE A 442 16.21 3.25 -14.65
CA ILE A 442 16.35 1.99 -13.93
C ILE A 442 17.47 1.18 -14.58
N LEU A 443 18.34 0.58 -13.75
CA LEU A 443 19.38 -0.35 -14.19
C LEU A 443 18.99 -1.79 -13.87
N PHE A 444 18.90 -2.62 -14.91
CA PHE A 444 18.68 -4.06 -14.80
C PHE A 444 20.01 -4.78 -15.03
N THR A 445 20.42 -5.66 -14.12
CA THR A 445 21.61 -6.49 -14.32
C THR A 445 21.18 -7.92 -14.57
N ILE A 446 21.42 -8.41 -15.79
CA ILE A 446 21.06 -9.78 -16.14
C ILE A 446 22.00 -10.74 -15.41
N PRO A 447 21.48 -11.77 -14.71
CA PRO A 447 22.31 -12.83 -14.14
C PRO A 447 23.26 -13.40 -15.20
N ASN A 448 24.50 -13.64 -14.81
CA ASN A 448 25.50 -14.23 -15.70
C ASN A 448 26.35 -15.25 -14.94
N SER A 449 26.87 -16.22 -15.70
CA SER A 449 27.97 -17.08 -15.27
C SER A 449 28.99 -17.10 -16.40
N ALA A 450 30.28 -16.95 -16.07
CA ALA A 450 31.39 -16.93 -17.03
C ALA A 450 31.17 -16.02 -18.26
N ASN A 451 30.59 -14.82 -18.07
CA ASN A 451 30.26 -13.85 -19.14
C ASN A 451 29.26 -14.36 -20.21
N ILE A 452 28.42 -15.33 -19.84
CA ILE A 452 27.24 -15.75 -20.61
C ILE A 452 26.00 -15.09 -19.95
N PRO A 453 25.35 -14.13 -20.61
CA PRO A 453 24.02 -13.67 -20.22
C PRO A 453 22.97 -14.65 -20.73
N PHE A 454 22.01 -14.95 -19.87
CA PHE A 454 20.95 -15.92 -20.13
C PHE A 454 19.71 -15.23 -20.71
N SER A 455 18.82 -16.01 -21.33
CA SER A 455 17.48 -15.48 -21.60
C SER A 455 16.76 -15.17 -20.29
N SER A 456 16.02 -14.07 -20.26
CA SER A 456 15.33 -13.57 -19.08
C SER A 456 14.15 -12.69 -19.46
N ILE A 457 13.31 -12.37 -18.48
CA ILE A 457 12.17 -11.46 -18.64
C ILE A 457 12.29 -10.28 -17.68
N ILE A 458 12.10 -9.08 -18.22
CA ILE A 458 11.94 -7.82 -17.49
C ILE A 458 10.47 -7.43 -17.65
N TYR A 459 9.70 -7.52 -16.57
CA TYR A 459 8.31 -7.06 -16.55
C TYR A 459 8.23 -5.73 -15.80
N LEU A 460 7.66 -4.71 -16.44
CA LEU A 460 7.49 -3.38 -15.88
C LEU A 460 6.01 -3.03 -15.88
N SER A 461 5.53 -2.50 -14.75
CA SER A 461 4.25 -1.81 -14.71
C SER A 461 4.47 -0.31 -14.57
N TYR A 462 3.61 0.48 -15.19
CA TYR A 462 3.63 1.94 -15.03
C TYR A 462 2.21 2.45 -14.88
N THR A 463 2.10 3.72 -14.54
CA THR A 463 0.83 4.43 -14.57
C THR A 463 1.08 5.88 -14.93
N ASP A 464 0.23 6.43 -15.79
CA ASP A 464 0.19 7.85 -16.12
C ASP A 464 -1.02 8.58 -15.54
N GLU A 465 -1.81 7.84 -14.75
CA GLU A 465 -2.99 8.35 -14.07
C GLU A 465 -2.57 9.24 -12.88
N THR A 466 -3.27 10.35 -12.69
CA THR A 466 -2.95 11.33 -11.62
C THR A 466 -3.81 11.14 -10.38
N ASN A 467 -5.03 10.63 -10.53
CA ASN A 467 -5.86 10.22 -9.41
C ASN A 467 -5.39 8.84 -8.90
N VAL A 468 -5.00 8.74 -7.62
CA VAL A 468 -4.56 7.47 -7.03
C VAL A 468 -5.72 6.46 -6.97
N LEU A 469 -6.97 6.91 -6.81
CA LEU A 469 -8.14 6.02 -6.72
C LEU A 469 -8.37 5.20 -8.00
N ASN A 470 -8.11 5.80 -9.16
CA ASN A 470 -8.18 5.17 -10.48
C ASN A 470 -7.14 4.05 -10.69
N LYS A 471 -6.21 3.86 -9.75
CA LYS A 471 -5.19 2.81 -9.74
C LYS A 471 -5.51 1.68 -8.76
N LEU A 472 -6.48 1.87 -7.86
CA LEU A 472 -6.78 0.94 -6.77
C LEU A 472 -7.55 -0.29 -7.28
N PHE A 473 -8.61 -0.08 -8.06
CA PHE A 473 -9.46 -1.17 -8.48
C PHE A 473 -9.08 -1.59 -9.89
N GLY A 474 -8.70 -2.87 -10.05
CA GLY A 474 -8.39 -3.45 -11.36
C GLY A 474 -9.64 -3.69 -12.21
N ASN A 475 -9.54 -4.59 -13.19
CA ASN A 475 -10.62 -4.83 -14.13
C ASN A 475 -11.88 -5.38 -13.43
N ILE A 476 -13.05 -4.85 -13.80
CA ILE A 476 -14.31 -5.03 -13.05
C ILE A 476 -15.16 -6.18 -13.58
N ASN A 477 -15.03 -6.55 -14.87
CA ASN A 477 -15.89 -7.55 -15.50
C ASN A 477 -15.22 -8.93 -15.47
N LEU A 478 -15.72 -9.79 -14.58
CA LEU A 478 -15.05 -11.01 -14.15
C LEU A 478 -16.09 -12.15 -14.02
N LYS A 479 -16.23 -12.99 -15.05
CA LYS A 479 -17.25 -14.08 -15.13
C LYS A 479 -16.79 -15.44 -14.58
N THR A 480 -15.53 -15.63 -14.19
CA THR A 480 -14.99 -16.97 -13.87
C THR A 480 -13.99 -17.02 -12.70
N ILE A 481 -14.04 -16.08 -11.74
CA ILE A 481 -12.99 -15.94 -10.70
C ILE A 481 -12.80 -17.19 -9.81
N PHE A 482 -13.72 -18.16 -9.82
CA PHE A 482 -13.89 -19.10 -8.71
C PHE A 482 -14.07 -20.57 -9.14
N GLU A 483 -13.05 -21.40 -8.92
CA GLU A 483 -13.29 -22.82 -8.61
C GLU A 483 -13.60 -22.94 -7.12
N LYS A 484 -14.61 -23.75 -6.74
CA LYS A 484 -15.05 -23.90 -5.33
C LYS A 484 -13.96 -24.50 -4.41
N GLU A 485 -12.90 -25.06 -4.98
CA GLU A 485 -11.75 -25.61 -4.25
C GLU A 485 -10.69 -24.58 -3.84
N ASP A 486 -10.59 -23.44 -4.53
CA ASP A 486 -9.66 -22.35 -4.20
C ASP A 486 -9.83 -21.83 -2.75
N PHE A 487 -10.94 -22.23 -2.10
CA PHE A 487 -11.40 -21.76 -0.79
C PHE A 487 -11.58 -22.87 0.25
N LYS A 488 -11.35 -24.15 -0.10
CA LYS A 488 -11.54 -25.30 0.82
C LYS A 488 -10.33 -25.65 1.69
N GLY A 489 -9.15 -25.09 1.40
CA GLY A 489 -7.89 -25.50 2.04
C GLY A 489 -7.33 -24.59 3.14
N GLY A 490 -7.91 -23.41 3.37
CA GLY A 490 -7.27 -22.36 4.20
C GLY A 490 -5.95 -21.83 3.62
N THR A 491 -5.62 -22.22 2.39
CA THR A 491 -4.56 -21.71 1.53
C THR A 491 -5.25 -21.14 0.30
N GLY A 492 -5.80 -19.92 0.42
CA GLY A 492 -6.51 -19.30 -0.69
C GLY A 492 -5.61 -19.17 -1.91
N SER A 493 -6.12 -19.59 -3.06
CA SER A 493 -5.40 -19.41 -4.33
C SER A 493 -5.12 -17.93 -4.57
N PHE A 494 -3.87 -17.58 -4.88
CA PHE A 494 -3.48 -16.22 -5.22
C PHE A 494 -4.19 -15.78 -6.50
N VAL A 495 -5.20 -14.91 -6.36
CA VAL A 495 -5.87 -14.25 -7.49
C VAL A 495 -4.94 -13.15 -8.01
N ASN A 496 -4.05 -13.52 -8.94
CA ASN A 496 -2.90 -12.73 -9.37
C ASN A 496 -3.25 -11.54 -10.30
N HIS A 497 -4.53 -11.20 -10.41
CA HIS A 497 -5.12 -10.57 -11.61
C HIS A 497 -5.63 -9.17 -11.33
N LEU A 498 -5.96 -8.90 -10.07
CA LEU A 498 -5.92 -7.56 -9.52
C LEU A 498 -4.49 -7.40 -9.00
N ARG A 499 -3.64 -6.83 -9.85
CA ARG A 499 -2.17 -6.80 -9.70
C ARG A 499 -1.76 -6.38 -8.29
N PRO A 500 -0.56 -6.79 -7.81
CA PRO A 500 0.11 -6.11 -6.71
C PRO A 500 0.22 -4.61 -6.99
N ILE A 501 -0.75 -3.82 -6.51
CA ILE A 501 -0.75 -2.38 -6.73
C ILE A 501 0.18 -1.79 -5.68
N LEU A 502 1.23 -1.14 -6.15
CA LEU A 502 2.18 -0.45 -5.30
C LEU A 502 1.59 0.93 -4.98
N ILE A 503 1.03 1.05 -3.77
CA ILE A 503 0.46 2.31 -3.28
C ILE A 503 1.50 2.97 -2.38
N LYS A 504 1.70 4.27 -2.59
CA LYS A 504 2.46 5.15 -1.71
C LYS A 504 1.48 5.94 -0.85
N GLU A 505 1.47 5.65 0.45
CA GLU A 505 0.55 6.21 1.42
C GLU A 505 1.37 6.93 2.50
N GLY A 506 1.62 8.22 2.29
CA GLY A 506 2.64 8.97 3.05
C GLY A 506 4.06 8.56 2.66
N ASP A 507 4.91 8.28 3.65
CA ASP A 507 6.29 7.78 3.45
C ASP A 507 6.35 6.30 3.12
N ASN A 508 5.28 5.55 3.43
CA ASN A 508 5.22 4.10 3.28
C ASN A 508 4.75 3.70 1.88
N ILE A 509 5.47 2.76 1.30
CA ILE A 509 5.18 2.17 -0.01
C ILE A 509 4.96 0.68 0.23
N GLY A 510 3.85 0.14 -0.29
CA GLY A 510 3.64 -1.31 -0.22
C GLY A 510 2.65 -1.85 -1.23
N PHE A 511 2.70 -3.16 -1.39
CA PHE A 511 1.91 -3.91 -2.36
C PHE A 511 0.54 -4.23 -1.80
N TYR A 512 -0.47 -4.19 -2.67
CA TYR A 512 -1.84 -4.52 -2.32
C TYR A 512 -2.34 -5.68 -3.18
N GLN A 513 -2.91 -6.71 -2.55
CA GLN A 513 -3.75 -7.72 -3.19
C GLN A 513 -5.19 -7.22 -3.20
N THR A 514 -5.92 -7.40 -4.29
CA THR A 514 -7.35 -7.09 -4.31
C THR A 514 -8.19 -8.36 -4.33
N LYS A 515 -9.32 -8.34 -3.63
CA LYS A 515 -10.30 -9.42 -3.46
C LYS A 515 -11.67 -8.91 -3.93
N LEU A 516 -12.47 -9.77 -4.56
CA LEU A 516 -13.89 -9.54 -4.78
C LEU A 516 -14.69 -10.45 -3.83
N VAL A 517 -15.64 -9.87 -3.11
CA VAL A 517 -16.62 -10.57 -2.28
C VAL A 517 -18.00 -10.34 -2.87
N LEU A 518 -18.79 -11.41 -2.93
CA LEU A 518 -20.15 -11.42 -3.44
C LEU A 518 -21.06 -12.04 -2.36
N ASP A 519 -22.09 -11.31 -1.90
CA ASP A 519 -23.07 -11.76 -0.90
C ASP A 519 -24.49 -11.54 -1.41
N GLY A 520 -25.27 -12.62 -1.55
CA GLY A 520 -26.63 -12.60 -2.05
C GLY A 520 -27.06 -13.93 -2.67
N GLU A 521 -28.36 -14.11 -2.87
CA GLU A 521 -28.94 -15.37 -3.39
C GLU A 521 -28.75 -15.50 -4.91
N TYR A 522 -28.86 -14.39 -5.65
CA TYR A 522 -28.73 -14.37 -7.11
C TYR A 522 -27.31 -13.92 -7.51
N ILE A 523 -26.32 -14.77 -7.25
CA ILE A 523 -24.93 -14.50 -7.63
C ILE A 523 -24.31 -15.76 -8.26
N SER A 524 -24.85 -16.20 -9.39
CA SER A 524 -24.09 -17.08 -10.27
C SER A 524 -23.18 -16.24 -11.18
N SER A 525 -21.97 -16.73 -11.42
CA SER A 525 -21.06 -16.17 -12.42
C SER A 525 -21.43 -16.58 -13.86
N THR A 526 -22.41 -17.48 -13.97
CA THR A 526 -23.05 -17.96 -15.19
C THR A 526 -24.56 -18.00 -14.97
N ASP A 527 -25.29 -17.25 -15.79
CA ASP A 527 -26.76 -17.20 -15.92
C ASP A 527 -27.52 -18.41 -15.31
N PRO A 528 -28.26 -18.26 -14.19
CA PRO A 528 -28.94 -19.36 -13.53
C PRO A 528 -30.23 -19.70 -14.27
N GLU A 529 -30.16 -20.76 -15.07
CA GLU A 529 -31.27 -21.48 -15.70
C GLU A 529 -32.51 -20.62 -16.06
N ASN A 530 -32.40 -19.81 -17.12
CA ASN A 530 -33.51 -19.13 -17.78
C ASN A 530 -34.36 -18.16 -16.90
N THR A 531 -33.85 -17.67 -15.76
CA THR A 531 -34.60 -16.72 -14.92
C THR A 531 -33.95 -15.33 -14.88
N THR A 532 -34.58 -14.35 -15.54
CA THR A 532 -34.20 -12.94 -15.41
C THR A 532 -34.43 -12.49 -13.96
N PRO A 533 -33.41 -11.97 -13.26
CA PRO A 533 -33.55 -11.57 -11.87
C PRO A 533 -34.41 -10.32 -11.74
N THR A 534 -35.16 -10.23 -10.64
CA THR A 534 -35.90 -9.01 -10.33
C THR A 534 -34.94 -7.87 -9.94
N LEU A 535 -35.39 -6.63 -10.11
CA LEU A 535 -34.62 -5.46 -9.67
C LEU A 535 -34.33 -5.49 -8.15
N GLU A 536 -35.25 -6.07 -7.37
CA GLU A 536 -35.11 -6.28 -5.93
C GLU A 536 -33.97 -7.27 -5.61
N GLN A 537 -33.92 -8.43 -6.28
CA GLN A 537 -32.80 -9.38 -6.15
C GLN A 537 -31.46 -8.73 -6.51
N LEU A 538 -31.41 -7.94 -7.60
CA LEU A 538 -30.19 -7.23 -7.98
C LEU A 538 -29.75 -6.15 -6.96
N SER A 539 -30.70 -5.58 -6.21
CA SER A 539 -30.43 -4.56 -5.19
C SER A 539 -29.94 -5.17 -3.88
N THR A 540 -30.46 -6.35 -3.50
CA THR A 540 -30.06 -7.06 -2.27
C THR A 540 -28.73 -7.80 -2.38
N ASN A 541 -28.26 -8.06 -3.60
CA ASN A 541 -26.96 -8.69 -3.86
C ASN A 541 -25.81 -7.66 -3.81
N LEU A 542 -24.84 -7.90 -2.94
CA LEU A 542 -23.72 -7.01 -2.66
C LEU A 542 -22.45 -7.44 -3.39
N ARG A 543 -21.73 -6.47 -3.97
CA ARG A 543 -20.46 -6.65 -4.68
C ARG A 543 -19.39 -5.76 -4.05
N THR A 544 -18.42 -6.37 -3.39
CA THR A 544 -17.42 -5.67 -2.58
C THR A 544 -16.01 -5.96 -3.08
N TYR A 545 -15.35 -4.97 -3.67
CA TYR A 545 -13.93 -5.03 -4.02
C TYR A 545 -13.10 -4.54 -2.83
N ILE A 546 -12.01 -5.21 -2.47
CA ILE A 546 -11.22 -4.88 -1.26
C ILE A 546 -9.72 -5.05 -1.54
N LEU A 547 -8.93 -4.01 -1.28
CA LEU A 547 -7.47 -4.01 -1.38
C LEU A 547 -6.82 -4.19 0.00
N PHE A 548 -6.05 -5.26 0.16
CA PHE A 548 -5.28 -5.57 1.37
C PHE A 548 -3.76 -5.44 1.16
N PRO A 549 -3.03 -4.86 2.12
CA PRO A 549 -1.56 -4.91 2.15
C PRO A 549 -1.00 -6.33 2.07
N GLN A 550 0.09 -6.52 1.32
CA GLN A 550 0.83 -7.79 1.26
C GLN A 550 1.79 -7.95 2.45
N ILE A 551 1.95 -9.20 2.90
CA ILE A 551 2.73 -9.58 4.09
C ILE A 551 4.19 -9.07 4.04
N THR A 552 4.78 -8.95 2.85
CA THR A 552 6.18 -8.55 2.65
C THR A 552 6.53 -7.16 3.18
N THR A 553 5.54 -6.31 3.49
CA THR A 553 5.74 -4.96 4.06
C THR A 553 5.36 -4.83 5.53
N LEU A 554 4.75 -5.84 6.17
CA LEU A 554 4.24 -5.76 7.55
C LEU A 554 4.94 -6.68 8.58
N GLY A 555 5.85 -7.55 8.15
CA GLY A 555 6.59 -8.44 9.04
C GLY A 555 6.01 -9.86 9.10
N ASN A 556 6.51 -10.67 10.04
CA ASN A 556 6.45 -12.14 9.96
C ASN A 556 5.07 -12.79 10.24
N ASP A 557 4.01 -12.02 10.51
CA ASP A 557 2.70 -12.60 10.81
C ASP A 557 1.98 -13.07 9.54
N SER A 558 1.78 -14.39 9.47
CA SER A 558 1.32 -15.08 8.26
C SER A 558 -0.18 -14.93 8.04
N PHE A 559 -0.60 -13.77 7.55
CA PHE A 559 -1.99 -13.52 7.22
C PHE A 559 -2.43 -14.33 5.98
N LYS A 560 -3.45 -15.18 6.12
CA LYS A 560 -3.95 -16.03 5.03
C LYS A 560 -5.32 -15.57 4.54
N LEU A 561 -5.36 -14.99 3.35
CA LEU A 561 -6.61 -14.71 2.67
C LEU A 561 -7.25 -16.00 2.12
N SER A 562 -8.56 -16.09 2.22
CA SER A 562 -9.42 -16.90 1.36
C SER A 562 -10.34 -15.93 0.61
N ALA A 563 -10.50 -16.08 -0.71
CA ALA A 563 -11.62 -15.44 -1.42
C ALA A 563 -12.84 -16.38 -1.40
N GLY A 564 -13.76 -16.23 -2.35
CA GLY A 564 -14.84 -17.20 -2.59
C GLY A 564 -16.22 -16.80 -2.07
N TYR A 565 -17.20 -17.65 -2.40
CA TYR A 565 -18.59 -17.54 -1.97
C TYR A 565 -18.70 -17.70 -0.46
N TYR A 566 -19.10 -16.62 0.22
CA TYR A 566 -19.24 -16.63 1.65
C TYR A 566 -20.68 -16.97 2.03
N ASN A 567 -20.93 -18.21 2.45
CA ASN A 567 -22.21 -18.59 3.03
C ASN A 567 -22.42 -17.78 4.31
N THR A 568 -23.51 -17.01 4.34
CA THR A 568 -24.01 -16.11 5.40
C THR A 568 -23.19 -16.12 6.70
N PRO A 569 -22.43 -15.05 7.01
CA PRO A 569 -21.79 -14.87 8.31
C PRO A 569 -22.81 -14.94 9.42
N LYS A 570 -22.38 -15.47 10.57
CA LYS A 570 -23.25 -15.53 11.75
C LYS A 570 -23.51 -14.14 12.33
N ASP A 571 -22.53 -13.25 12.21
CA ASP A 571 -22.52 -11.92 12.80
C ASP A 571 -21.41 -11.05 12.16
N ALA A 572 -21.31 -9.80 12.61
CA ALA A 572 -20.30 -8.83 12.18
C ALA A 572 -18.86 -9.26 12.48
N GLU A 573 -18.60 -10.02 13.55
CA GLU A 573 -17.26 -10.47 13.91
C GLU A 573 -16.79 -11.57 12.96
N ASP A 574 -17.67 -12.54 12.65
CA ASP A 574 -17.43 -13.57 11.66
C ASP A 574 -17.22 -12.96 10.25
N TYR A 575 -18.04 -11.98 9.84
CA TYR A 575 -17.82 -11.26 8.57
C TYR A 575 -16.45 -10.55 8.57
N CYS A 576 -16.15 -9.78 9.62
CA CYS A 576 -14.89 -9.04 9.71
C CYS A 576 -13.68 -9.99 9.70
N LYS A 577 -13.77 -11.12 10.41
CA LYS A 577 -12.71 -12.13 10.52
C LYS A 577 -12.43 -12.84 9.20
N ASN A 578 -13.47 -13.24 8.46
CA ASN A 578 -13.27 -14.00 7.22
C ASN A 578 -12.96 -13.11 6.01
N ILE A 579 -13.34 -11.83 6.05
CA ILE A 579 -13.06 -10.88 4.98
C ILE A 579 -11.78 -10.07 5.23
N TYR A 580 -11.56 -9.57 6.45
CA TYR A 580 -10.47 -8.65 6.82
C TYR A 580 -9.55 -9.18 7.94
N GLY A 581 -9.85 -10.33 8.54
CA GLY A 581 -9.06 -10.99 9.59
C GLY A 581 -9.28 -10.45 10.99
N GLU A 582 -8.98 -9.16 11.20
CA GLU A 582 -9.14 -8.49 12.48
C GLU A 582 -9.57 -7.03 12.32
N GLY A 583 -10.76 -6.71 12.81
CA GLY A 583 -11.31 -5.36 12.80
C GLY A 583 -12.82 -5.34 12.98
N GLU A 584 -13.39 -4.16 12.82
CA GLU A 584 -14.81 -3.89 12.99
C GLU A 584 -15.28 -2.91 11.89
N ILE A 585 -16.44 -3.17 11.30
CA ILE A 585 -17.14 -2.20 10.45
C ILE A 585 -18.12 -1.42 11.32
N TRP A 586 -17.97 -0.11 11.38
CA TRP A 586 -18.82 0.79 12.15
C TRP A 586 -19.87 1.46 11.27
N ARG A 587 -21.10 1.55 11.79
CA ARG A 587 -22.24 2.20 11.15
C ARG A 587 -22.55 3.55 11.78
N GLY A 588 -22.92 4.53 10.95
CA GLY A 588 -23.65 5.72 11.38
C GLY A 588 -24.54 6.28 10.29
N ILE A 589 -24.90 7.56 10.39
CA ILE A 589 -25.65 8.29 9.37
C ILE A 589 -24.89 9.55 8.97
N ILE A 590 -24.79 9.80 7.67
CA ILE A 590 -24.36 11.09 7.11
C ILE A 590 -25.58 11.81 6.52
N LYS A 591 -25.59 13.13 6.67
CA LYS A 591 -26.67 14.01 6.20
C LYS A 591 -26.26 14.67 4.88
N ASP A 592 -26.79 14.15 3.79
CA ASP A 592 -26.72 14.76 2.45
C ASP A 592 -28.08 15.38 2.09
N SER A 593 -28.44 15.43 0.80
CA SER A 593 -29.81 15.63 0.31
C SER A 593 -30.80 14.61 0.88
N VAL A 594 -30.31 13.42 1.23
CA VAL A 594 -30.99 12.35 1.95
C VAL A 594 -30.09 11.83 3.08
N ASP A 595 -30.69 11.12 4.05
CA ASP A 595 -29.94 10.36 5.04
C ASP A 595 -29.27 9.15 4.36
N VAL A 596 -27.95 9.06 4.39
CA VAL A 596 -27.20 7.90 3.88
C VAL A 596 -26.56 7.17 5.06
N ASN A 597 -26.67 5.84 5.07
CA ASN A 597 -26.01 5.01 6.06
C ASN A 597 -24.49 5.03 5.81
N SER A 598 -23.70 5.53 6.75
CA SER A 598 -22.24 5.53 6.62
C SER A 598 -21.63 4.24 7.15
N LEU A 599 -20.70 3.67 6.38
CA LEU A 599 -19.92 2.49 6.75
C LEU A 599 -18.45 2.84 6.89
N LEU A 600 -17.76 2.20 7.85
CA LEU A 600 -16.38 2.51 8.15
C LEU A 600 -15.61 1.33 8.77
N TYR A 601 -14.58 0.83 8.10
CA TYR A 601 -13.73 -0.23 8.65
C TYR A 601 -12.65 0.32 9.58
N ARG A 602 -12.44 -0.34 10.73
CA ARG A 602 -11.33 -0.08 11.66
C ARG A 602 -10.62 -1.37 12.04
N ARG A 603 -9.31 -1.45 11.83
CA ARG A 603 -8.46 -2.54 12.33
C ARG A 603 -8.23 -2.34 13.84
N LYS A 604 -8.16 -3.43 14.59
CA LYS A 604 -8.08 -3.42 16.07
C LYS A 604 -6.96 -2.53 16.63
N ASP A 605 -5.78 -2.56 15.97
CA ASP A 605 -4.55 -1.90 16.43
C ASP A 605 -4.13 -0.68 15.58
N ASN A 606 -4.96 -0.23 14.63
CA ASN A 606 -4.71 0.94 13.76
C ASN A 606 -3.29 0.99 13.13
N ASP A 607 -2.99 0.07 12.22
CA ASP A 607 -1.71 0.10 11.47
C ASP A 607 -1.54 1.37 10.64
N GLU A 608 -0.76 2.31 11.18
CA GLU A 608 -0.56 3.68 10.69
C GLU A 608 0.16 3.76 9.32
N GLY A 609 0.60 2.62 8.79
CA GLY A 609 1.41 2.53 7.58
C GLY A 609 0.68 2.15 6.30
N MET A 610 -0.36 1.31 6.38
CA MET A 610 -1.02 0.75 5.20
C MET A 610 -2.52 0.45 5.45
N PRO A 611 -3.45 1.29 4.93
CA PRO A 611 -4.89 1.09 5.09
C PRO A 611 -5.40 -0.17 4.36
N ILE A 612 -6.70 -0.44 4.45
CA ILE A 612 -7.42 -1.36 3.57
C ILE A 612 -8.40 -0.51 2.77
N TYR A 613 -8.37 -0.57 1.45
CA TYR A 613 -9.36 0.14 0.61
C TYR A 613 -10.50 -0.81 0.27
N GLN A 614 -11.72 -0.30 0.18
CA GLN A 614 -12.91 -1.08 -0.13
C GLN A 614 -13.88 -0.29 -1.00
N LEU A 615 -14.46 -0.94 -2.00
CA LEU A 615 -15.53 -0.42 -2.84
C LEU A 615 -16.73 -1.36 -2.80
N GLY A 616 -17.81 -0.93 -2.14
CA GLY A 616 -19.09 -1.63 -2.09
C GLY A 616 -20.13 -1.04 -3.04
N ILE A 617 -20.63 -1.85 -3.97
CA ILE A 617 -21.74 -1.52 -4.88
C ILE A 617 -22.75 -2.67 -4.90
N THR A 618 -24.01 -2.43 -5.24
CA THR A 618 -24.96 -3.54 -5.48
C THR A 618 -24.76 -4.17 -6.86
N GLN A 619 -25.33 -5.35 -7.10
CA GLN A 619 -25.32 -5.96 -8.42
C GLN A 619 -26.22 -5.18 -9.43
N LYS A 620 -27.22 -4.44 -8.93
CA LYS A 620 -27.99 -3.43 -9.68
C LYS A 620 -27.09 -2.27 -10.12
N ASP A 621 -26.35 -1.66 -9.19
CA ASP A 621 -25.42 -0.56 -9.46
C ASP A 621 -24.37 -0.96 -10.51
N TYR A 622 -23.80 -2.16 -10.34
CA TYR A 622 -22.88 -2.75 -11.32
C TYR A 622 -23.54 -2.91 -12.69
N ARG A 623 -24.75 -3.46 -12.78
CA ARG A 623 -25.44 -3.63 -14.07
C ARG A 623 -25.71 -2.31 -14.77
N ALA A 624 -26.19 -1.28 -14.06
CA ALA A 624 -26.43 0.03 -14.65
C ALA A 624 -25.18 0.58 -15.39
N LEU A 625 -24.03 0.50 -14.74
CA LEU A 625 -22.74 0.88 -15.33
C LEU A 625 -22.31 0.03 -16.53
N ILE A 626 -22.48 -1.30 -16.46
CA ILE A 626 -22.02 -2.24 -17.49
C ILE A 626 -22.95 -2.23 -18.72
N ASP A 627 -24.26 -2.20 -18.49
CA ASP A 627 -25.29 -2.15 -19.54
C ASP A 627 -25.15 -0.83 -20.33
N ASP A 628 -24.75 0.27 -19.68
CA ASP A 628 -24.45 1.53 -20.35
C ASP A 628 -23.22 1.46 -21.27
N VAL A 629 -22.14 0.82 -20.81
CA VAL A 629 -20.94 0.56 -21.63
C VAL A 629 -21.32 -0.25 -22.88
N TYR A 630 -22.07 -1.35 -22.72
CA TYR A 630 -22.48 -2.18 -23.86
C TYR A 630 -23.59 -1.56 -24.72
N ARG A 631 -24.33 -0.56 -24.21
CA ARG A 631 -25.24 0.29 -24.99
C ARG A 631 -24.47 1.28 -25.87
N LYS A 632 -23.34 1.82 -25.40
CA LYS A 632 -22.45 2.70 -26.19
C LYS A 632 -21.68 1.93 -27.25
N ASP A 633 -20.95 0.91 -26.81
CA ASP A 633 -20.16 0.03 -27.65
C ASP A 633 -20.39 -1.40 -27.16
N ASN A 634 -21.25 -2.12 -27.87
CA ASN A 634 -21.53 -3.52 -27.59
C ASN A 634 -20.22 -4.33 -27.48
N ASN A 635 -19.18 -3.98 -28.24
CA ASN A 635 -17.92 -4.70 -28.34
C ASN A 635 -16.82 -4.12 -27.42
N ALA A 636 -17.21 -3.32 -26.41
CA ALA A 636 -16.32 -2.81 -25.38
C ALA A 636 -15.58 -3.93 -24.62
N THR A 637 -14.33 -3.65 -24.27
CA THR A 637 -13.42 -4.54 -23.52
C THR A 637 -12.67 -3.76 -22.44
N ASN A 638 -11.98 -4.46 -21.54
CA ASN A 638 -11.03 -3.86 -20.59
C ASN A 638 -11.63 -2.80 -19.62
N LEU A 639 -12.69 -3.16 -18.92
CA LEU A 639 -13.47 -2.24 -18.09
C LEU A 639 -12.82 -1.98 -16.70
N PHE A 640 -12.63 -0.71 -16.33
CA PHE A 640 -12.10 -0.25 -15.03
C PHE A 640 -12.98 0.82 -14.39
N PHE A 641 -12.98 0.92 -13.05
CA PHE A 641 -13.59 2.06 -12.36
C PHE A 641 -12.76 3.33 -12.56
N HIS A 642 -13.45 4.42 -12.91
CA HIS A 642 -12.88 5.76 -13.05
C HIS A 642 -13.60 6.74 -12.12
N PHE A 643 -12.87 7.26 -11.14
CA PHE A 643 -13.29 8.22 -10.13
C PHE A 643 -13.02 9.65 -10.61
N GLU A 644 -14.07 10.44 -10.72
CA GLU A 644 -14.06 11.85 -11.11
C GLU A 644 -14.86 12.72 -10.11
N ASN A 645 -14.91 14.03 -10.37
CA ASN A 645 -15.79 15.04 -9.74
C ASN A 645 -16.03 14.91 -8.23
N TYR A 646 -14.99 14.74 -7.43
CA TYR A 646 -15.20 14.57 -5.99
C TYR A 646 -15.81 15.83 -5.35
N GLN A 647 -16.94 15.64 -4.68
CA GLN A 647 -17.61 16.68 -3.89
C GLN A 647 -17.39 16.47 -2.41
N VAL A 648 -17.38 17.58 -1.68
CA VAL A 648 -17.15 17.59 -0.24
C VAL A 648 -18.40 18.12 0.41
N SER A 649 -18.95 17.33 1.34
CA SER A 649 -20.10 17.74 2.14
C SER A 649 -19.90 19.11 2.78
N GLY A 650 -20.91 19.99 2.72
CA GLY A 650 -20.84 21.36 3.26
C GLY A 650 -20.69 21.47 4.78
N ASN A 651 -20.64 20.32 5.47
CA ASN A 651 -20.38 20.12 6.90
C ASN A 651 -19.11 19.27 7.17
N SER A 652 -18.28 19.03 6.15
CA SER A 652 -16.91 18.48 6.27
C SER A 652 -16.82 17.08 6.93
N SER A 653 -17.75 16.19 6.62
CA SER A 653 -17.87 14.87 7.28
C SER A 653 -17.83 13.65 6.36
N PHE A 654 -17.97 13.85 5.06
CA PHE A 654 -17.83 12.83 4.02
C PHE A 654 -17.43 13.45 2.67
N ILE A 655 -16.93 12.60 1.79
CA ILE A 655 -16.63 12.89 0.38
C ILE A 655 -17.58 12.05 -0.48
N ILE A 656 -18.08 12.64 -1.56
CA ILE A 656 -18.75 11.93 -2.65
C ILE A 656 -17.78 11.87 -3.83
N TYR A 657 -17.68 10.72 -4.49
CA TYR A 657 -17.00 10.55 -5.77
C TYR A 657 -18.02 10.16 -6.84
N ASP A 658 -17.94 10.75 -8.02
CA ASP A 658 -18.62 10.24 -9.19
C ASP A 658 -17.76 9.11 -9.78
N VAL A 659 -18.35 7.93 -10.01
CA VAL A 659 -17.66 6.80 -10.62
C VAL A 659 -18.34 6.35 -11.90
N LYS A 660 -17.52 6.27 -12.94
CA LYS A 660 -17.84 5.75 -14.27
C LYS A 660 -17.02 4.50 -14.56
N ILE A 661 -17.31 3.86 -15.68
CA ILE A 661 -16.46 2.82 -16.24
C ILE A 661 -15.63 3.40 -17.37
N GLN A 662 -14.30 3.33 -17.25
CA GLN A 662 -13.40 3.48 -18.37
C GLN A 662 -13.32 2.14 -19.11
N PHE A 663 -13.40 2.14 -20.44
CA PHE A 663 -13.32 0.94 -21.27
C PHE A 663 -12.58 1.19 -22.58
N ASP A 664 -12.21 0.11 -23.26
CA ASP A 664 -11.69 0.12 -24.62
C ASP A 664 -12.81 -0.16 -25.62
N THR A 665 -13.02 0.77 -26.55
CA THR A 665 -13.91 0.63 -27.71
C THR A 665 -13.41 -0.46 -28.69
N GLU A 666 -14.27 -0.91 -29.61
CA GLU A 666 -13.94 -1.88 -30.68
C GLU A 666 -12.70 -1.49 -31.51
N ASN A 667 -12.41 -0.19 -31.57
CA ASN A 667 -11.30 0.41 -32.32
C ASN A 667 -9.98 0.47 -31.52
N GLY A 668 -9.99 0.15 -30.22
CA GLY A 668 -8.82 0.28 -29.34
C GLY A 668 -8.54 1.71 -28.90
N ALA A 669 -9.58 2.55 -28.83
CA ALA A 669 -9.54 3.85 -28.15
C ALA A 669 -10.24 3.74 -26.79
N SER A 670 -9.75 4.48 -25.79
CA SER A 670 -10.40 4.57 -24.48
C SER A 670 -11.60 5.49 -24.54
N ASP A 671 -12.72 5.06 -23.95
CA ASP A 671 -13.92 5.86 -23.72
C ASP A 671 -14.46 5.60 -22.29
N PHE A 672 -15.55 6.26 -21.90
CA PHE A 672 -16.17 6.19 -20.57
C PHE A 672 -17.68 5.97 -20.65
N SER A 673 -18.29 5.34 -19.63
CA SER A 673 -19.76 5.32 -19.48
C SER A 673 -20.34 6.74 -19.39
N ASP A 674 -21.57 6.92 -19.89
CA ASP A 674 -22.38 8.08 -19.55
C ASP A 674 -22.94 7.90 -18.13
N GLU A 675 -23.36 6.67 -17.81
CA GLU A 675 -23.89 6.31 -16.50
C GLU A 675 -22.83 6.50 -15.41
N THR A 676 -23.25 7.07 -14.28
CA THR A 676 -22.37 7.55 -13.20
C THR A 676 -22.97 7.17 -11.84
N LEU A 677 -22.19 6.52 -10.99
CA LEU A 677 -22.59 6.22 -9.60
C LEU A 677 -21.93 7.18 -8.62
N SER A 678 -22.71 7.71 -7.68
CA SER A 678 -22.17 8.45 -6.53
C SER A 678 -21.73 7.48 -5.43
N LEU A 679 -20.43 7.48 -5.13
CA LEU A 679 -19.83 6.74 -4.03
C LEU A 679 -19.56 7.66 -2.84
N TYR A 680 -19.99 7.24 -1.67
CA TYR A 680 -19.76 7.92 -0.40
C TYR A 680 -18.57 7.32 0.32
N THR A 681 -17.79 8.15 1.01
CA THR A 681 -16.77 7.71 1.96
C THR A 681 -16.59 8.72 3.09
N VAL A 682 -16.33 8.23 4.30
CA VAL A 682 -16.03 9.09 5.49
C VAL A 682 -14.54 9.15 5.82
N ASP A 683 -13.71 8.33 5.17
CA ASP A 683 -12.26 8.26 5.45
C ASP A 683 -11.34 8.11 4.23
N ASN A 684 -11.90 8.08 3.02
CA ASN A 684 -11.19 7.85 1.75
C ASN A 684 -10.53 6.46 1.62
N TYR A 685 -10.98 5.50 2.43
CA TYR A 685 -10.58 4.09 2.35
C TYR A 685 -11.79 3.19 2.11
N PHE A 686 -12.91 3.43 2.79
CA PHE A 686 -14.15 2.67 2.63
C PHE A 686 -15.14 3.46 1.76
N PHE A 687 -15.38 3.00 0.54
CA PHE A 687 -16.28 3.60 -0.46
C PHE A 687 -17.55 2.73 -0.64
N PHE A 688 -18.73 3.36 -0.73
CA PHE A 688 -20.01 2.65 -0.86
C PHE A 688 -21.09 3.45 -1.61
N THR A 689 -22.01 2.77 -2.32
CA THR A 689 -23.27 3.38 -2.79
C THR A 689 -24.33 3.44 -1.68
N ILE A 690 -25.36 4.27 -1.86
CA ILE A 690 -26.53 4.33 -0.97
C ILE A 690 -27.21 2.96 -0.90
N ASP A 691 -27.47 2.35 -2.06
CA ASP A 691 -28.11 1.04 -2.16
C ASP A 691 -27.26 -0.05 -1.49
N TYR A 692 -25.93 -0.04 -1.67
CA TYR A 692 -25.03 -0.98 -0.98
C TYR A 692 -25.13 -0.82 0.54
N SER A 693 -24.98 0.40 1.06
CA SER A 693 -24.99 0.63 2.51
C SER A 693 -26.30 0.20 3.17
N THR A 694 -27.43 0.44 2.49
CA THR A 694 -28.78 0.10 2.96
C THR A 694 -28.95 -1.42 3.07
N HIS A 695 -28.53 -2.18 2.06
CA HIS A 695 -28.63 -3.64 2.05
C HIS A 695 -27.53 -4.34 2.87
N PHE A 696 -26.36 -3.72 3.03
CA PHE A 696 -25.33 -4.19 3.96
C PHE A 696 -25.84 -4.21 5.42
N ILE A 697 -26.74 -3.28 5.76
CA ILE A 697 -27.30 -3.18 7.11
C ILE A 697 -28.39 -4.22 7.41
N THR A 698 -29.16 -4.66 6.41
CA THR A 698 -30.14 -5.74 6.63
C THR A 698 -29.49 -7.10 6.94
N LYS A 699 -28.16 -7.19 6.78
CA LYS A 699 -27.33 -8.35 7.11
C LYS A 699 -26.66 -8.29 8.50
N GLU A 700 -26.78 -7.18 9.23
CA GLU A 700 -26.18 -6.97 10.57
C GLU A 700 -24.63 -7.11 10.66
N TYR A 701 -23.87 -6.97 9.56
CA TYR A 701 -22.41 -7.10 9.57
C TYR A 701 -21.63 -5.86 10.10
N PHE A 702 -22.16 -5.17 11.13
CA PHE A 702 -21.57 -3.92 11.64
C PHE A 702 -21.68 -3.77 13.16
N LYS A 703 -20.94 -2.80 13.71
CA LYS A 703 -21.02 -2.27 15.07
C LYS A 703 -21.71 -0.89 15.04
N GLU A 704 -22.45 -0.57 16.08
CA GLU A 704 -23.06 0.75 16.28
C GLU A 704 -22.43 1.45 17.49
N PHE A 705 -22.30 2.77 17.38
CA PHE A 705 -21.97 3.62 18.52
C PHE A 705 -23.23 3.91 19.33
N ALA A 706 -23.11 3.94 20.66
CA ALA A 706 -24.22 4.13 21.59
C ALA A 706 -24.99 5.45 21.38
N GLU A 707 -26.26 5.49 21.80
CA GLU A 707 -27.12 6.69 21.81
C GLU A 707 -26.72 7.74 22.88
N ILE A 708 -25.67 7.42 23.64
CA ILE A 708 -24.86 8.31 24.48
C ILE A 708 -23.39 8.22 24.05
N ALA A 709 -22.74 9.38 23.93
CA ALA A 709 -21.31 9.50 23.66
C ALA A 709 -20.62 10.24 24.81
N VAL A 710 -19.41 9.78 25.15
CA VAL A 710 -18.63 10.22 26.29
C VAL A 710 -17.24 10.61 25.82
N ASP A 711 -17.02 11.91 25.69
CA ASP A 711 -15.75 12.48 25.27
C ASP A 711 -14.85 12.66 26.50
N PHE A 712 -13.61 12.19 26.44
CA PHE A 712 -12.61 12.36 27.50
C PHE A 712 -11.90 13.71 27.30
N LEU A 713 -11.93 14.57 28.32
CA LEU A 713 -11.35 15.92 28.28
C LEU A 713 -10.44 16.14 29.50
N PRO A 714 -9.39 16.98 29.44
CA PRO A 714 -8.57 17.27 30.61
C PRO A 714 -9.36 18.10 31.64
N ILE A 715 -9.23 17.80 32.96
CA ILE A 715 -9.93 18.57 34.02
C ILE A 715 -9.21 19.87 34.36
N ASN A 716 -7.89 19.83 34.44
CA ASN A 716 -7.16 20.77 35.27
C ASN A 716 -6.54 21.91 34.46
N LEU A 717 -7.37 22.77 33.84
CA LEU A 717 -6.91 23.87 32.98
C LEU A 717 -6.56 25.16 33.73
N SER A 718 -7.02 25.33 34.98
CA SER A 718 -6.95 26.63 35.70
C SER A 718 -6.27 26.62 37.07
N THR A 719 -5.91 25.46 37.65
CA THR A 719 -5.35 25.43 39.03
C THR A 719 -4.13 24.55 39.20
N THR A 720 -3.34 24.88 40.23
CA THR A 720 -2.10 24.22 40.70
C THR A 720 -0.86 24.39 39.82
N ASN A 721 0.22 24.82 40.45
CA ASN A 721 1.52 25.14 39.86
C ASN A 721 2.43 23.89 39.77
N ASN A 722 1.84 22.69 39.70
CA ASN A 722 2.55 21.41 39.71
C ASN A 722 2.59 20.86 38.29
N GLY A 723 3.76 20.36 37.88
CA GLY A 723 4.02 20.03 36.47
C GLY A 723 3.16 18.90 35.95
N TYR A 724 2.86 18.94 34.65
CA TYR A 724 2.18 17.83 33.99
C TYR A 724 3.13 16.64 33.85
N GLU A 725 2.72 15.52 34.42
CA GLU A 725 3.31 14.19 34.20
C GLU A 725 2.51 13.40 33.15
N CYS A 726 1.63 14.09 32.42
CA CYS A 726 0.79 13.54 31.36
C CYS A 726 0.55 14.55 30.23
N GLY A 727 0.75 14.12 28.98
CA GLY A 727 0.23 14.77 27.78
C GLY A 727 -1.17 14.26 27.49
N PHE A 728 -1.99 15.07 26.83
CA PHE A 728 -3.38 14.72 26.51
C PHE A 728 -3.74 15.24 25.11
N ASP A 729 -4.48 14.44 24.35
CA ASP A 729 -4.85 14.75 22.97
C ASP A 729 -6.27 14.26 22.67
N TYR A 730 -7.10 15.15 22.11
CA TYR A 730 -8.51 14.90 21.81
C TYR A 730 -9.00 15.83 20.70
N ILE A 731 -9.96 15.36 19.89
CA ILE A 731 -10.67 16.18 18.88
C ILE A 731 -12.17 16.16 19.20
N GLY A 732 -12.56 16.92 20.22
CA GLY A 732 -13.90 16.96 20.81
C GLY A 732 -14.80 18.12 20.35
N PHE A 733 -16.00 18.24 20.92
CA PHE A 733 -16.99 19.28 20.55
C PHE A 733 -16.53 20.68 20.96
N GLU A 734 -16.05 20.85 22.19
CA GLU A 734 -15.53 22.14 22.71
C GLU A 734 -14.23 22.60 21.99
N GLY A 735 -13.49 21.68 21.34
CA GLY A 735 -12.32 22.02 20.52
C GLY A 735 -12.66 22.38 19.06
N ARG A 736 -13.91 22.13 18.61
CA ARG A 736 -14.29 22.26 17.20
C ARG A 736 -14.76 23.63 16.77
N GLU A 737 -15.20 24.49 17.69
CA GLU A 737 -15.44 25.91 17.37
C GLU A 737 -14.12 26.59 16.94
N ASN A 738 -12.97 26.21 17.51
CA ASN A 738 -11.65 26.67 17.07
C ASN A 738 -11.13 25.97 15.80
N TYR A 739 -11.54 24.71 15.51
CA TYR A 739 -11.07 23.96 14.33
C TYR A 739 -11.90 24.26 13.06
N ASN A 740 -13.24 24.20 13.15
CA ASN A 740 -14.13 24.39 12.00
C ASN A 740 -14.33 25.87 11.64
N GLU A 741 -14.26 26.81 12.59
CA GLU A 741 -14.35 28.24 12.23
C GLU A 741 -13.04 28.75 11.62
N VAL A 742 -11.88 28.16 11.96
CA VAL A 742 -10.61 28.40 11.26
C VAL A 742 -10.67 27.93 9.80
N ILE A 743 -11.32 26.80 9.51
CA ILE A 743 -11.43 26.24 8.15
C ILE A 743 -12.59 26.89 7.35
N GLY A 744 -13.71 27.17 8.00
CA GLY A 744 -14.97 27.52 7.33
C GLY A 744 -15.32 29.01 7.25
N LYS A 745 -14.79 29.86 8.15
CA LYS A 745 -15.29 31.24 8.32
C LYS A 745 -14.98 32.19 7.16
N TYR A 746 -14.03 31.84 6.30
CA TYR A 746 -13.70 32.64 5.11
C TYR A 746 -14.43 32.19 3.84
N TYR A 747 -15.02 30.99 3.78
CA TYR A 747 -15.64 30.48 2.56
C TYR A 747 -17.08 30.99 2.40
N ASN A 748 -17.33 31.92 1.48
CA ASN A 748 -18.70 32.34 1.18
C ASN A 748 -19.42 31.22 0.39
N LYS A 749 -20.32 30.51 1.08
CA LYS A 749 -21.13 29.40 0.55
C LYS A 749 -21.98 29.75 -0.68
N SER A 750 -22.24 31.03 -0.99
CA SER A 750 -23.01 31.42 -2.19
C SER A 750 -22.17 31.83 -3.40
N SER A 751 -20.89 32.22 -3.22
CA SER A 751 -20.02 32.66 -4.32
C SER A 751 -18.83 31.74 -4.59
N GLY A 752 -18.57 30.75 -3.72
CA GLY A 752 -17.46 29.80 -3.85
C GLY A 752 -16.08 30.46 -3.67
N LYS A 753 -16.04 31.69 -3.15
CA LYS A 753 -14.84 32.52 -2.95
C LYS A 753 -14.74 32.99 -1.51
N LEU A 754 -13.55 33.46 -1.14
CA LEU A 754 -13.32 34.11 0.14
C LEU A 754 -13.69 35.58 0.06
N GLU A 755 -14.54 36.08 0.96
CA GLU A 755 -15.01 37.48 0.93
C GLU A 755 -14.66 38.25 2.20
N ASN A 756 -14.14 39.47 2.01
CA ASN A 756 -13.82 40.50 3.01
C ASN A 756 -12.67 40.21 4.00
N LEU A 757 -11.45 40.13 3.47
CA LEU A 757 -10.23 40.62 4.15
C LEU A 757 -9.44 41.52 3.17
N ASP A 758 -8.92 42.64 3.66
CA ASP A 758 -8.08 43.55 2.86
C ASP A 758 -6.73 42.90 2.55
N VAL A 759 -6.36 42.87 1.27
CA VAL A 759 -5.53 41.82 0.65
C VAL A 759 -4.11 42.27 0.29
N SER A 760 -3.61 43.35 0.88
CA SER A 760 -2.27 43.89 0.54
C SER A 760 -1.08 42.95 0.83
N LYS A 761 -1.27 41.85 1.58
CA LYS A 761 -0.32 40.72 1.73
C LYS A 761 -1.04 39.36 1.80
N ALA A 762 -1.53 38.89 0.66
CA ALA A 762 -2.36 37.69 0.53
C ALA A 762 -1.62 36.33 0.64
N THR A 763 -0.49 36.21 1.33
CA THR A 763 0.36 34.99 1.34
C THR A 763 0.45 34.25 2.70
N ASP A 764 -0.15 34.78 3.76
CA ASP A 764 0.21 34.37 5.14
C ASP A 764 -0.86 33.52 5.89
N TYR A 765 -1.99 33.13 5.27
CA TYR A 765 -3.09 32.38 5.92
C TYR A 765 -3.65 31.18 5.14
N GLU A 766 -2.89 30.62 4.20
CA GLU A 766 -3.35 29.41 3.51
C GLU A 766 -3.17 28.18 4.39
N PHE A 767 -4.28 27.58 4.84
CA PHE A 767 -4.29 26.15 5.16
C PHE A 767 -4.02 25.40 3.85
N ARG A 768 -2.79 24.93 3.65
CA ARG A 768 -2.32 24.37 2.38
C ARG A 768 -2.83 22.95 2.08
N LYS A 769 -4.11 22.60 2.33
CA LYS A 769 -4.76 21.43 1.69
C LYS A 769 -6.23 21.16 2.00
N LYS A 770 -6.73 20.09 1.34
CA LYS A 770 -8.12 19.68 1.19
C LYS A 770 -8.63 18.92 2.43
N ILE A 771 -9.94 19.00 2.67
CA ILE A 771 -10.71 18.20 3.64
C ILE A 771 -10.39 16.70 3.69
N ASN A 772 -10.01 16.09 2.55
CA ASN A 772 -9.59 14.68 2.49
C ASN A 772 -8.49 14.39 3.51
N ASP A 773 -7.54 15.32 3.68
CA ASP A 773 -6.41 15.16 4.58
C ASP A 773 -6.84 15.25 6.06
N TYR A 774 -7.93 15.98 6.37
CA TYR A 774 -8.55 16.00 7.70
C TYR A 774 -9.32 14.69 7.99
N LEU A 775 -10.08 14.16 7.03
CA LEU A 775 -10.75 12.86 7.20
C LEU A 775 -9.71 11.73 7.35
N MET A 776 -8.60 11.79 6.61
CA MET A 776 -7.46 10.89 6.75
C MET A 776 -6.74 11.09 8.10
N LEU A 777 -6.60 12.32 8.61
CA LEU A 777 -6.07 12.59 9.97
C LEU A 777 -6.94 11.94 11.05
N LEU A 778 -8.26 12.16 11.00
CA LEU A 778 -9.22 11.56 11.92
C LEU A 778 -9.22 10.03 11.84
N SER A 779 -9.05 9.48 10.63
CA SER A 779 -8.97 8.04 10.38
C SER A 779 -7.70 7.44 11.01
N ARG A 780 -6.53 7.93 10.59
CA ARG A 780 -5.21 7.40 10.97
C ARG A 780 -4.84 7.65 12.44
N ASN A 781 -5.11 8.84 12.98
CA ASN A 781 -4.63 9.22 14.32
C ASN A 781 -5.67 9.03 15.43
N TYR A 782 -6.97 9.22 15.13
CA TYR A 782 -8.04 9.31 16.15
C TYR A 782 -9.10 8.21 16.09
N ASN A 783 -8.93 7.20 15.23
CA ASN A 783 -9.80 6.03 15.17
C ASN A 783 -11.30 6.41 15.10
N HIS A 784 -11.63 7.42 14.30
CA HIS A 784 -12.99 7.98 14.33
C HIS A 784 -14.03 6.90 13.95
N LYS A 785 -15.21 6.98 14.57
CA LYS A 785 -16.33 6.05 14.39
C LYS A 785 -17.60 6.86 14.09
N PRO A 786 -18.34 6.58 13.02
CA PRO A 786 -19.58 7.30 12.74
C PRO A 786 -20.63 6.99 13.81
N THR A 787 -21.62 7.86 13.92
CA THR A 787 -22.75 7.74 14.85
C THR A 787 -24.06 7.93 14.11
N LEU A 788 -25.16 7.39 14.64
CA LEU A 788 -26.48 7.52 14.03
C LEU A 788 -27.13 8.90 14.28
N TRP A 789 -26.66 9.65 15.29
CA TRP A 789 -27.42 10.74 15.90
C TRP A 789 -26.65 12.04 16.15
N ARG A 790 -25.31 12.04 16.27
CA ARG A 790 -24.56 13.31 16.34
C ARG A 790 -24.64 13.97 14.96
N THR A 791 -24.95 15.26 14.90
CA THR A 791 -25.08 16.01 13.63
C THR A 791 -23.85 16.88 13.33
N ASN A 792 -23.09 17.26 14.36
CA ASN A 792 -21.86 18.05 14.23
C ASN A 792 -20.83 17.59 15.31
N PRO A 793 -20.01 16.58 15.01
CA PRO A 793 -19.84 15.87 13.75
C PRO A 793 -20.79 14.66 13.71
N PRO A 794 -20.88 13.91 12.60
CA PRO A 794 -21.52 12.61 12.61
C PRO A 794 -20.63 11.48 13.18
N PHE A 795 -19.60 11.80 13.97
CA PHE A 795 -18.63 10.82 14.49
C PHE A 795 -18.17 11.08 15.93
N HIS A 796 -17.68 10.02 16.57
CA HIS A 796 -16.89 10.01 17.80
C HIS A 796 -15.41 9.79 17.47
N THR A 797 -14.51 10.29 18.31
CA THR A 797 -13.04 10.18 18.18
C THR A 797 -12.42 9.63 19.46
N ASP A 798 -11.45 8.73 19.34
CA ASP A 798 -10.70 8.24 20.49
C ASP A 798 -9.79 9.37 21.02
N SER A 799 -9.63 9.46 22.34
CA SER A 799 -8.67 10.39 22.99
C SER A 799 -7.38 9.67 23.39
N PHE A 800 -6.29 10.38 23.58
CA PHE A 800 -4.99 9.81 23.94
C PHE A 800 -4.38 10.54 25.12
N ILE A 801 -3.68 9.78 25.97
CA ILE A 801 -2.98 10.31 27.14
C ILE A 801 -1.61 9.62 27.27
N THR A 802 -0.55 10.39 27.54
CA THR A 802 0.69 9.82 28.07
C THR A 802 0.62 9.86 29.58
N LEU A 803 1.02 8.79 30.27
CA LEU A 803 1.00 8.73 31.73
C LEU A 803 2.18 7.88 32.20
N TYR A 804 3.10 8.49 32.95
CA TYR A 804 4.25 7.76 33.48
C TYR A 804 3.82 6.65 34.47
N PRO A 805 4.61 5.57 34.61
CA PRO A 805 4.40 4.56 35.64
C PRO A 805 4.28 5.18 37.04
N LEU A 806 3.42 4.60 37.88
CA LEU A 806 3.12 5.04 39.25
C LEU A 806 2.45 6.43 39.37
N LYS A 807 2.16 7.13 38.27
CA LYS A 807 1.55 8.48 38.28
C LYS A 807 0.04 8.43 38.17
N GLU A 808 -0.61 9.48 38.68
CA GLU A 808 -2.06 9.69 38.63
C GLU A 808 -2.38 10.98 37.87
N THR A 809 -3.47 10.94 37.10
CA THR A 809 -4.06 12.10 36.44
C THR A 809 -5.58 12.09 36.60
N THR A 810 -6.24 13.20 36.24
CA THR A 810 -7.66 13.44 36.52
C THR A 810 -8.35 13.93 35.25
N ILE A 811 -9.31 13.14 34.75
CA ILE A 811 -9.93 13.26 33.42
C ILE A 811 -11.43 13.53 33.56
N ARG A 812 -11.94 14.44 32.74
CA ARG A 812 -13.34 14.89 32.66
C ARG A 812 -14.03 14.02 31.64
N LEU A 813 -15.18 13.47 32.02
CA LEU A 813 -16.07 12.82 31.08
C LEU A 813 -17.21 13.80 30.78
N ASN A 814 -17.30 14.22 29.52
CA ASN A 814 -18.38 15.04 29.01
C ASN A 814 -19.35 14.15 28.22
N PHE A 815 -20.64 14.17 28.59
CA PHE A 815 -21.66 13.32 27.99
C PHE A 815 -22.48 14.12 26.97
N THR A 816 -22.63 13.59 25.77
CA THR A 816 -23.65 14.02 24.79
C THR A 816 -24.58 12.85 24.55
N LYS A 817 -25.89 13.06 24.42
CA LYS A 817 -26.85 11.94 24.28
C LYS A 817 -28.13 12.36 23.58
N ILE A 818 -28.78 11.40 22.92
CA ILE A 818 -30.21 11.49 22.56
C ILE A 818 -31.09 10.60 23.45
N ARG A 819 -30.51 9.59 24.10
CA ARG A 819 -31.21 8.65 24.99
C ARG A 819 -30.42 8.43 26.29
N ASN A 820 -31.13 8.12 27.37
CA ASN A 820 -30.52 7.69 28.62
C ASN A 820 -30.27 6.18 28.58
N PRO A 821 -29.05 5.68 28.88
CA PRO A 821 -28.76 4.26 28.91
C PRO A 821 -29.27 3.61 30.21
N THR A 822 -29.49 2.30 30.19
CA THR A 822 -29.86 1.55 31.40
C THR A 822 -28.69 1.49 32.39
N LYS A 823 -27.47 1.34 31.86
CA LYS A 823 -26.22 1.33 32.62
C LYS A 823 -25.10 1.92 31.75
N LEU A 824 -24.16 2.63 32.38
CA LEU A 824 -22.96 3.16 31.74
C LEU A 824 -21.74 2.80 32.61
N PHE A 825 -20.71 2.19 32.03
CA PHE A 825 -19.55 1.72 32.79
C PHE A 825 -18.24 1.86 32.01
N ILE A 826 -17.14 1.98 32.76
CA ILE A 826 -15.77 2.10 32.24
C ILE A 826 -15.09 0.74 32.36
N ARG A 827 -14.70 0.15 31.23
CA ARG A 827 -13.88 -1.05 31.14
C ARG A 827 -12.41 -0.67 31.02
N TYR A 828 -11.55 -1.29 31.83
CA TYR A 828 -10.11 -1.01 31.87
C TYR A 828 -9.30 -2.24 32.31
N ASN A 829 -8.01 -2.29 31.96
CA ASN A 829 -7.13 -3.38 32.39
C ASN A 829 -6.54 -3.10 33.78
N ARG A 830 -7.02 -3.84 34.81
CA ARG A 830 -6.67 -3.61 36.23
C ARG A 830 -5.22 -3.91 36.61
N LYS A 831 -4.50 -4.67 35.77
CA LYS A 831 -3.07 -4.98 35.96
C LYS A 831 -2.19 -3.73 35.78
N TYR A 832 -2.60 -2.82 34.89
CA TYR A 832 -1.81 -1.65 34.53
C TYR A 832 -2.35 -0.34 35.11
N ILE A 833 -3.67 -0.25 35.32
CA ILE A 833 -4.33 0.98 35.79
C ILE A 833 -5.46 0.76 36.79
N SER A 834 -5.71 1.77 37.63
CA SER A 834 -6.95 1.88 38.42
C SER A 834 -7.75 3.13 38.05
N ILE A 835 -9.07 3.03 38.26
CA ILE A 835 -10.04 4.11 38.10
C ILE A 835 -10.57 4.45 39.49
N ASN A 836 -10.49 5.73 39.89
CA ASN A 836 -10.98 6.22 41.18
C ASN A 836 -10.46 5.46 42.42
N ASN A 837 -9.20 5.00 42.37
CA ASN A 837 -8.54 4.18 43.40
C ASN A 837 -9.17 2.79 43.62
N SER A 838 -9.67 2.15 42.56
CA SER A 838 -9.96 0.71 42.59
C SER A 838 -8.71 -0.13 42.94
N ASP A 839 -8.91 -1.20 43.71
CA ASP A 839 -7.82 -2.07 44.17
C ASP A 839 -7.14 -2.83 43.02
N SER A 840 -5.81 -2.87 43.04
CA SER A 840 -5.01 -3.71 42.15
C SER A 840 -4.99 -5.16 42.63
N SER A 841 -5.57 -6.08 41.86
CA SER A 841 -5.44 -7.53 42.06
C SER A 841 -4.58 -8.15 40.94
N GLU A 842 -3.78 -9.17 41.26
CA GLU A 842 -2.67 -9.71 40.44
C GLU A 842 -3.09 -10.45 39.13
N ILE A 843 -4.29 -10.24 38.62
CA ILE A 843 -4.87 -11.04 37.53
C ILE A 843 -5.06 -10.18 36.27
N ASP A 844 -4.58 -10.70 35.13
CA ASP A 844 -4.62 -10.17 33.74
C ASP A 844 -6.03 -9.97 33.12
N GLU A 845 -7.02 -9.61 33.94
CA GLU A 845 -8.42 -9.43 33.54
C GLU A 845 -8.82 -7.96 33.43
N PHE A 846 -9.78 -7.68 32.54
CA PHE A 846 -10.46 -6.40 32.50
C PHE A 846 -11.42 -6.24 33.70
N ALA A 847 -11.52 -5.03 34.24
CA ALA A 847 -12.47 -4.66 35.28
C ALA A 847 -13.43 -3.58 34.77
N ASP A 848 -14.66 -3.58 35.30
CA ASP A 848 -15.71 -2.64 34.97
C ASP A 848 -16.00 -1.72 36.18
N TYR A 849 -15.95 -0.40 35.98
CA TYR A 849 -16.35 0.62 36.96
C TYR A 849 -17.66 1.27 36.51
N GLU A 850 -18.73 1.11 37.29
CA GLU A 850 -20.03 1.70 36.95
C GLU A 850 -20.06 3.20 37.23
N ILE A 851 -20.42 4.00 36.22
CA ILE A 851 -20.60 5.45 36.40
C ILE A 851 -21.92 5.67 37.15
N PRO A 852 -21.97 6.41 38.27
CA PRO A 852 -23.21 6.55 39.02
C PRO A 852 -24.25 7.33 38.20
N SER A 853 -25.46 6.77 38.08
CA SER A 853 -26.51 7.25 37.16
C SER A 853 -26.94 8.71 37.39
N SER A 854 -26.80 9.23 38.61
CA SER A 854 -26.98 10.65 38.92
C SER A 854 -26.13 11.59 38.03
N ASN A 855 -24.94 11.13 37.61
CA ASN A 855 -24.00 11.89 36.79
C ASN A 855 -24.29 11.87 35.29
N TYR A 856 -25.21 11.03 34.79
CA TYR A 856 -25.55 11.01 33.36
C TYR A 856 -27.05 11.07 33.06
N LEU A 857 -27.94 10.91 34.05
CA LEU A 857 -29.39 11.02 33.86
C LEU A 857 -29.95 12.45 34.01
N THR A 858 -29.35 13.29 34.86
CA THR A 858 -30.02 14.46 35.45
C THR A 858 -29.85 15.79 34.69
N SER A 859 -28.92 15.88 33.73
CA SER A 859 -28.78 17.07 32.87
C SER A 859 -28.40 16.67 31.43
N LEU A 860 -28.39 17.66 30.52
CA LEU A 860 -28.01 17.48 29.11
C LEU A 860 -26.48 17.40 28.92
N ASN A 861 -25.70 18.15 29.70
CA ASN A 861 -24.23 18.14 29.72
C ASN A 861 -23.68 18.09 31.16
N PRO A 862 -23.80 16.97 31.88
CA PRO A 862 -23.10 16.80 33.15
C PRO A 862 -21.60 16.59 32.91
N ASN A 863 -20.77 17.00 33.87
CA ASN A 863 -19.34 16.69 33.86
C ASN A 863 -19.04 15.71 35.00
N PHE A 864 -18.60 14.50 34.67
CA PHE A 864 -18.11 13.54 35.65
C PHE A 864 -16.58 13.54 35.68
N THR A 865 -15.99 13.18 36.82
CA THR A 865 -14.54 13.19 37.04
C THR A 865 -14.07 11.80 37.39
N ILE A 866 -13.04 11.33 36.67
CA ILE A 866 -12.30 10.11 37.02
C ILE A 866 -10.84 10.43 37.32
N LYS A 867 -10.29 9.74 38.31
CA LYS A 867 -8.85 9.59 38.53
C LYS A 867 -8.37 8.35 37.81
N VAL A 868 -7.31 8.48 37.03
CA VAL A 868 -6.64 7.37 36.33
C VAL A 868 -5.21 7.30 36.85
N LYS A 869 -4.83 6.16 37.42
CA LYS A 869 -3.49 5.92 37.96
C LYS A 869 -2.83 4.75 37.25
N SER A 870 -1.58 4.91 36.82
CA SER A 870 -0.74 3.82 36.31
C SER A 870 -0.03 3.09 37.46
N PHE A 871 0.05 1.77 37.40
CA PHE A 871 0.75 0.94 38.39
C PHE A 871 2.13 0.50 37.93
N GLN A 872 2.29 0.13 36.67
CA GLN A 872 3.53 -0.44 36.13
C GLN A 872 3.73 -0.07 34.66
N PRO A 873 4.96 -0.16 34.13
CA PRO A 873 5.22 0.13 32.73
C PRO A 873 4.52 -0.85 31.78
N THR A 874 4.14 -0.36 30.61
CA THR A 874 3.53 -1.14 29.51
C THR A 874 4.28 -0.91 28.19
N SER A 875 4.49 -1.98 27.45
CA SER A 875 5.10 -1.97 26.10
C SER A 875 4.10 -1.76 24.97
N PHE A 876 2.81 -1.70 25.28
CA PHE A 876 1.70 -1.49 24.35
C PHE A 876 0.71 -0.45 24.90
N ASP A 877 -0.10 0.13 24.01
CA ASP A 877 -1.12 1.12 24.37
C ASP A 877 -2.29 0.44 25.09
N ILE A 878 -2.77 1.03 26.20
CA ILE A 878 -3.83 0.47 27.04
C ILE A 878 -5.15 1.22 26.80
N PRO A 879 -6.24 0.53 26.42
CA PRO A 879 -7.54 1.16 26.27
C PRO A 879 -8.26 1.36 27.62
N ILE A 880 -8.94 2.49 27.73
CA ILE A 880 -10.01 2.81 28.69
C ILE A 880 -11.28 3.00 27.86
N GLU A 881 -12.22 2.09 27.98
CA GLU A 881 -13.42 2.04 27.15
C GLU A 881 -14.65 2.35 28.00
N ILE A 882 -15.62 3.07 27.44
CA ILE A 882 -16.89 3.34 28.10
C ILE A 882 -17.96 2.61 27.31
N TYR A 883 -18.69 1.74 27.99
CA TYR A 883 -19.77 0.94 27.43
C TYR A 883 -21.12 1.35 27.99
N SER A 884 -22.08 1.46 27.10
CA SER A 884 -23.50 1.70 27.37
C SER A 884 -24.29 0.40 27.25
N ILE A 885 -25.28 0.21 28.12
CA ILE A 885 -26.30 -0.83 27.95
C ILE A 885 -27.60 -0.18 27.47
N GLU A 886 -27.97 -0.49 26.23
CA GLU A 886 -29.13 0.03 25.49
C GLU A 886 -29.87 -1.16 24.86
N ASP A 887 -31.15 -1.35 25.19
CA ASP A 887 -31.99 -2.45 24.68
C ASP A 887 -31.33 -3.85 24.78
N SER A 888 -30.64 -4.10 25.89
CA SER A 888 -29.82 -5.31 26.17
C SER A 888 -28.56 -5.49 25.31
N LYS A 889 -28.28 -4.58 24.36
CA LYS A 889 -26.99 -4.52 23.65
C LYS A 889 -25.96 -3.78 24.51
N THR A 890 -24.70 -4.22 24.43
CA THR A 890 -23.55 -3.50 25.01
C THR A 890 -22.84 -2.75 23.89
N LEU A 891 -22.96 -1.42 23.88
CA LEU A 891 -22.48 -0.54 22.80
C LEU A 891 -21.34 0.35 23.29
N LEU A 892 -20.38 0.66 22.42
CA LEU A 892 -19.31 1.59 22.75
C LEU A 892 -19.85 3.01 22.82
N ALA A 893 -19.59 3.70 23.93
CA ALA A 893 -20.00 5.08 24.19
C ALA A 893 -18.80 6.05 24.29
N GLY A 894 -17.57 5.56 24.48
CA GLY A 894 -16.38 6.41 24.49
C GLY A 894 -15.10 5.59 24.60
N LYS A 895 -13.96 6.14 24.17
CA LYS A 895 -12.66 5.47 24.27
C LYS A 895 -11.50 6.45 24.45
N CYS A 896 -10.59 6.11 25.34
CA CYS A 896 -9.31 6.80 25.55
C CYS A 896 -8.18 5.78 25.64
N TRP A 897 -7.02 6.11 25.10
CA TRP A 897 -5.83 5.26 25.12
C TRP A 897 -4.73 5.87 25.98
N ILE A 898 -4.17 5.09 26.90
CA ILE A 898 -2.88 5.40 27.52
C ILE A 898 -1.79 4.88 26.58
N LEU A 899 -0.96 5.77 26.05
CA LEU A 899 0.15 5.40 25.19
C LEU A 899 1.22 4.62 25.96
N LYS A 900 1.85 3.63 25.32
CA LYS A 900 2.93 2.80 25.90
C LYS A 900 3.97 3.64 26.62
N ASN A 901 4.41 3.19 27.80
CA ASN A 901 5.23 3.97 28.73
C ASN A 901 6.43 3.20 29.30
N SER A 902 6.75 2.02 28.74
CA SER A 902 7.96 1.23 29.08
C SER A 902 9.28 1.83 28.57
N GLU A 903 9.22 2.94 27.84
CA GLU A 903 10.38 3.61 27.28
C GLU A 903 10.29 5.11 27.55
N THR A 904 11.13 5.59 28.47
CA THR A 904 11.24 6.99 28.85
C THR A 904 12.70 7.42 28.73
N TYR A 905 12.93 8.69 28.42
CA TYR A 905 14.25 9.17 28.01
C TYR A 905 14.63 10.50 28.68
N ILE A 906 15.90 10.62 29.07
CA ILE A 906 16.47 11.86 29.59
C ILE A 906 17.18 12.59 28.45
N LEU A 907 16.82 13.86 28.24
CA LEU A 907 17.40 14.75 27.24
C LEU A 907 18.54 15.59 27.87
N LYS A 908 19.78 15.26 27.50
CA LYS A 908 20.97 16.02 27.92
C LYS A 908 20.85 17.47 27.45
N THR A 909 20.89 18.42 28.39
CA THR A 909 20.58 19.83 28.10
C THR A 909 21.64 20.76 28.68
N ILE A 910 21.95 21.85 27.98
CA ILE A 910 22.80 22.94 28.47
C ILE A 910 22.00 24.23 28.46
N LEU A 911 21.92 24.90 29.61
CA LEU A 911 21.39 26.26 29.73
C LEU A 911 22.55 27.25 29.78
N VAL A 912 22.64 28.15 28.80
CA VAL A 912 23.72 29.14 28.72
C VAL A 912 23.16 30.52 29.08
N ASN A 913 23.55 31.03 30.25
CA ASN A 913 23.33 32.42 30.63
C ASN A 913 24.31 33.30 29.82
N VAL A 914 23.81 34.01 28.80
CA VAL A 914 24.64 34.94 28.04
C VAL A 914 24.63 36.31 28.70
N GLN A 915 25.82 36.82 29.02
CA GLN A 915 26.01 38.18 29.50
C GLN A 915 26.40 39.08 28.33
N THR A 916 25.67 40.19 28.17
CA THR A 916 25.87 41.13 27.06
C THR A 916 25.97 42.56 27.59
N ASN A 917 26.55 43.45 26.78
CA ASN A 917 26.66 44.87 27.08
C ASN A 917 26.43 45.67 25.79
N VAL A 918 25.25 45.50 25.17
CA VAL A 918 24.95 46.05 23.84
C VAL A 918 24.85 47.58 23.90
N SER A 919 24.17 48.10 24.93
CA SER A 919 23.79 49.51 25.07
C SER A 919 24.51 50.27 26.20
N GLY A 920 25.56 49.69 26.77
CA GLY A 920 26.29 50.25 27.92
C GLY A 920 25.81 49.74 29.29
N ILE A 921 24.79 48.90 29.33
CA ILE A 921 24.28 48.22 30.52
C ILE A 921 24.59 46.72 30.40
N ILE A 922 25.20 46.13 31.43
CA ILE A 922 25.40 44.67 31.49
C ILE A 922 24.07 43.98 31.82
N LYS A 923 23.69 43.02 30.97
CA LYS A 923 22.49 42.20 31.15
C LYS A 923 22.81 40.72 31.29
N ASN A 924 21.92 39.95 31.92
CA ASN A 924 22.06 38.51 32.16
C ASN A 924 20.83 37.77 31.63
N GLY A 925 20.97 36.97 30.58
CA GLY A 925 19.82 36.27 29.98
C GLY A 925 19.15 35.20 30.83
N LEU A 926 19.89 34.56 31.75
CA LEU A 926 19.33 33.59 32.69
C LEU A 926 20.00 33.70 34.06
N PRO A 927 19.52 34.60 34.95
CA PRO A 927 20.04 34.68 36.31
C PRO A 927 19.72 33.41 37.10
N THR A 928 20.54 33.10 38.11
CA THR A 928 20.48 31.83 38.86
C THR A 928 19.09 31.50 39.44
N SER A 929 18.31 32.52 39.82
CA SER A 929 16.94 32.37 40.31
C SER A 929 15.97 31.73 39.31
N ASP A 930 16.23 31.90 38.01
CA ASP A 930 15.31 31.53 36.94
C ASP A 930 15.58 30.14 36.37
N ILE A 931 16.72 29.52 36.69
CA ILE A 931 17.10 28.16 36.25
C ILE A 931 16.01 27.14 36.65
N ILE A 932 15.49 27.23 37.88
CA ILE A 932 14.44 26.33 38.39
C ILE A 932 13.15 26.49 37.58
N LEU A 933 12.79 27.73 37.22
CA LEU A 933 11.62 28.02 36.39
C LEU A 933 11.80 27.50 34.96
N THR A 934 12.98 27.69 34.37
CA THR A 934 13.34 27.18 33.03
C THR A 934 13.27 25.65 32.97
N LYS A 935 13.84 24.93 33.96
CA LYS A 935 13.71 23.47 34.09
C LYS A 935 12.24 23.03 34.17
N LYS A 936 11.45 23.72 35.00
CA LYS A 936 10.02 23.45 35.15
C LYS A 936 9.24 23.66 33.85
N ILE A 937 9.52 24.75 33.11
CA ILE A 937 8.90 25.03 31.81
C ILE A 937 9.23 23.93 30.82
N LEU A 938 10.50 23.52 30.69
CA LEU A 938 10.90 22.43 29.78
C LEU A 938 10.19 21.11 30.14
N ASN A 939 10.27 20.68 31.39
CA ASN A 939 9.68 19.40 31.81
C ASN A 939 8.16 19.37 31.68
N ASN A 940 7.44 20.50 31.85
CA ASN A 940 5.99 20.57 31.64
C ASN A 940 5.52 20.13 30.24
N PHE A 941 6.38 20.22 29.22
CA PHE A 941 6.05 19.84 27.85
C PHE A 941 6.80 18.58 27.41
N LEU A 942 8.09 18.44 27.75
CA LEU A 942 8.87 17.25 27.43
C LEU A 942 8.28 15.99 28.08
N ASN A 943 7.77 16.09 29.32
CA ASN A 943 7.11 14.98 30.01
C ASN A 943 5.93 14.42 29.20
N GLN A 944 5.23 15.27 28.44
CA GLN A 944 4.08 14.86 27.63
C GLN A 944 4.47 13.89 26.51
N ALA A 945 5.76 13.84 26.12
CA ALA A 945 6.30 12.92 25.12
C ALA A 945 7.31 11.90 25.71
N TYR A 946 7.19 11.57 27.00
CA TYR A 946 8.09 10.66 27.72
C TYR A 946 9.59 11.10 27.72
N LEU A 947 9.83 12.41 27.58
CA LEU A 947 11.15 13.03 27.74
C LEU A 947 11.25 13.78 29.07
N LYS A 948 12.43 13.78 29.70
CA LYS A 948 12.75 14.54 30.91
C LYS A 948 14.05 15.31 30.77
N VAL A 949 14.19 16.40 31.51
CA VAL A 949 15.47 17.06 31.81
C VAL A 949 15.71 16.94 33.32
N GLU A 950 16.71 16.14 33.69
CA GLU A 950 17.05 15.84 35.08
C GLU A 950 18.31 16.58 35.53
N ASP A 951 18.47 16.73 36.85
CA ASP A 951 19.55 17.54 37.45
C ASP A 951 20.96 17.00 37.13
N ASP A 952 21.13 15.68 37.07
CA ASP A 952 22.41 15.04 36.73
C ASP A 952 22.82 15.22 35.25
N TYR A 953 21.87 15.59 34.40
CA TYR A 953 22.03 15.66 32.94
C TYR A 953 21.77 17.06 32.34
N ILE A 954 21.58 18.06 33.21
CA ILE A 954 21.48 19.47 32.82
C ILE A 954 22.69 20.28 33.32
N LYS A 955 23.38 20.93 32.38
CA LYS A 955 24.52 21.81 32.70
C LYS A 955 24.08 23.26 32.61
N THR A 956 24.58 24.11 33.51
CA THR A 956 24.44 25.56 33.40
C THR A 956 25.81 26.19 33.19
N ILE A 957 25.92 27.06 32.19
CA ILE A 957 27.16 27.71 31.78
C ILE A 957 26.93 29.21 31.66
N SER A 958 27.93 30.01 32.02
CA SER A 958 27.95 31.44 31.77
C SER A 958 28.79 31.74 30.54
N LEU A 959 28.24 32.50 29.59
CA LEU A 959 28.95 32.99 28.41
C LEU A 959 29.05 34.52 28.51
N ASP A 960 30.24 35.03 28.82
CA ASP A 960 30.50 36.47 28.89
C ASP A 960 30.85 37.04 27.50
N LEU A 961 29.93 37.81 26.94
CA LEU A 961 30.11 38.60 25.71
C LEU A 961 30.15 40.11 26.01
N THR A 962 30.23 40.52 27.28
CA THR A 962 30.24 41.95 27.69
C THR A 962 31.46 42.72 27.18
N ASN A 963 32.48 42.03 26.67
CA ASN A 963 33.64 42.60 26.01
C ASN A 963 33.81 42.22 24.53
N ASP A 964 32.87 41.46 23.96
CA ASP A 964 32.94 41.03 22.56
C ASP A 964 32.53 42.17 21.62
N SER A 965 33.39 42.50 20.64
CA SER A 965 33.12 43.59 19.68
C SER A 965 31.92 43.33 18.79
N ASP A 966 31.58 42.06 18.53
CA ASP A 966 30.46 41.71 17.67
C ASP A 966 29.09 41.87 18.39
N PHE A 967 29.10 42.04 19.71
CA PHE A 967 27.92 42.22 20.58
C PHE A 967 27.86 43.62 21.25
N LYS A 968 28.56 44.61 20.70
CA LYS A 968 28.61 45.98 21.25
C LYS A 968 28.13 47.03 20.24
N VAL A 969 27.75 48.19 20.77
CA VAL A 969 27.66 49.45 20.00
C VAL A 969 28.76 50.39 20.49
N VAL A 970 29.73 50.70 19.62
CA VAL A 970 30.88 51.55 19.96
C VAL A 970 30.91 52.75 19.02
N GLY A 971 30.79 53.97 19.56
CA GLY A 971 30.81 55.21 18.78
C GLY A 971 29.70 55.33 17.71
N GLY A 972 28.61 54.57 17.85
CA GLY A 972 27.53 54.48 16.86
C GLY A 972 27.69 53.35 15.83
N THR A 973 28.86 52.68 15.78
CA THR A 973 29.09 51.47 14.97
C THR A 973 28.44 50.27 15.65
N LEU A 974 27.66 49.51 14.88
CA LEU A 974 27.02 48.26 15.31
C LEU A 974 28.00 47.09 15.20
N GLY A 975 28.11 46.28 16.26
CA GLY A 975 28.78 44.98 16.21
C GLY A 975 28.07 44.02 15.24
N LYS A 976 28.81 43.02 14.73
CA LYS A 976 28.35 42.10 13.67
C LYS A 976 26.99 41.44 13.97
N TYR A 977 26.71 41.10 15.23
CA TYR A 977 25.49 40.39 15.64
C TYR A 977 24.41 41.30 16.21
N ILE A 978 24.58 42.62 16.13
CA ILE A 978 23.63 43.63 16.60
C ILE A 978 22.86 44.24 15.42
N ASN A 979 21.56 44.43 15.62
CA ASN A 979 20.65 45.22 14.79
C ASN A 979 20.26 46.51 15.53
N SER A 980 19.72 47.50 14.82
CA SER A 980 19.07 48.65 15.46
C SER A 980 17.76 49.00 14.78
N TYR A 981 16.77 49.37 15.58
CA TYR A 981 15.46 49.81 15.11
C TYR A 981 15.01 51.07 15.86
N ILE A 982 13.93 51.70 15.41
CA ILE A 982 13.27 52.81 16.09
C ILE A 982 11.93 52.28 16.57
N ASP A 983 11.64 52.44 17.86
CA ASP A 983 10.35 52.03 18.45
C ASP A 983 9.24 53.07 18.22
N ASP A 984 8.01 52.72 18.61
CA ASP A 984 6.82 53.58 18.45
C ASP A 984 6.93 54.92 19.20
N ALA A 985 7.87 55.05 20.15
CA ALA A 985 8.18 56.29 20.86
C ALA A 985 9.30 57.12 20.19
N GLY A 986 9.79 56.69 19.02
CA GLY A 986 10.89 57.34 18.30
C GLY A 986 12.28 57.05 18.90
N THR A 987 12.38 56.12 19.85
CA THR A 987 13.65 55.80 20.52
C THR A 987 14.44 54.79 19.71
N LYS A 988 15.72 55.07 19.45
CA LYS A 988 16.62 54.12 18.79
C LYS A 988 17.01 53.01 19.80
N LYS A 989 16.62 51.79 19.49
CA LYS A 989 16.92 50.56 20.25
C LYS A 989 17.90 49.65 19.50
N TYR A 990 18.45 48.68 20.22
CA TYR A 990 19.41 47.70 19.72
C TYR A 990 18.95 46.30 20.08
N THR A 991 19.13 45.37 19.14
CA THR A 991 18.63 43.98 19.25
C THR A 991 19.69 42.98 18.83
N ILE A 992 19.59 41.74 19.32
CA ILE A 992 20.40 40.63 18.81
C ILE A 992 19.79 40.11 17.52
N LYS A 993 20.62 39.86 16.50
CA LYS A 993 20.20 39.27 15.23
C LYS A 993 19.59 37.88 15.43
N ASP A 994 18.56 37.59 14.64
CA ASP A 994 17.89 36.28 14.56
C ASP A 994 18.59 35.30 13.60
N SER A 995 19.74 35.63 13.01
CA SER A 995 20.48 34.74 12.11
C SER A 995 21.22 33.59 12.83
N ASN A 996 21.28 32.41 12.20
CA ASN A 996 21.94 31.20 12.72
C ASN A 996 23.43 31.43 13.07
N ASP A 997 24.11 32.38 12.40
CA ASP A 997 25.49 32.76 12.68
C ASP A 997 25.73 33.17 14.16
N VAL A 998 24.71 33.73 14.82
CA VAL A 998 24.79 34.11 16.24
C VAL A 998 24.92 32.86 17.12
N PHE A 999 24.14 31.83 16.82
CA PHE A 999 24.17 30.55 17.55
C PHE A 999 25.50 29.84 17.34
N GLU A 1000 25.94 29.69 16.08
CA GLU A 1000 27.24 29.06 15.77
C GLU A 1000 28.39 29.80 16.46
N TYR A 1001 28.38 31.13 16.46
CA TYR A 1001 29.39 31.91 17.18
C TYR A 1001 29.37 31.63 18.69
N CYS A 1002 28.20 31.62 19.32
CA CYS A 1002 28.10 31.33 20.75
C CYS A 1002 28.55 29.89 21.08
N ILE A 1003 28.27 28.90 20.21
CA ILE A 1003 28.81 27.54 20.31
C ILE A 1003 30.34 27.56 20.28
N THR A 1004 30.99 28.30 19.37
CA THR A 1004 32.45 28.38 19.32
C THR A 1004 33.10 28.96 20.59
N LYS A 1005 32.36 29.72 21.39
CA LYS A 1005 32.83 30.33 22.65
C LYS A 1005 32.67 29.42 23.86
N ILE A 1006 31.75 28.45 23.82
CA ILE A 1006 31.52 27.49 24.93
C ILE A 1006 32.12 26.11 24.67
N LYS A 1007 32.55 25.79 23.44
CA LYS A 1007 33.08 24.48 23.05
C LYS A 1007 34.21 23.96 23.97
N ASP A 1008 35.07 24.85 24.46
CA ASP A 1008 36.22 24.48 25.29
C ASP A 1008 35.83 24.26 26.77
N GLN A 1009 34.60 24.63 27.14
CA GLN A 1009 34.01 24.40 28.47
C GLN A 1009 33.25 23.06 28.55
N ILE A 1010 33.04 22.37 27.42
CA ILE A 1010 32.21 21.15 27.35
C ILE A 1010 32.82 20.13 26.40
N THR A 1011 33.26 19.00 26.94
CA THR A 1011 33.55 17.80 26.14
C THR A 1011 32.29 17.39 25.36
N ASN A 1012 32.38 17.40 24.04
CA ASN A 1012 31.31 17.06 23.10
C ASN A 1012 30.01 17.87 23.31
N VAL A 1013 30.04 19.18 23.09
CA VAL A 1013 28.83 20.04 23.07
C VAL A 1013 27.70 19.49 22.17
N ASN A 1014 28.06 18.77 21.10
CA ASN A 1014 27.11 18.11 20.20
C ASN A 1014 26.29 16.99 20.87
N ASP A 1015 26.65 16.49 22.05
CA ASP A 1015 25.91 15.46 22.81
C ASP A 1015 24.76 16.05 23.66
N TYR A 1016 24.43 17.33 23.48
CA TYR A 1016 23.44 18.06 24.29
C TYR A 1016 22.51 18.92 23.42
N LEU A 1017 21.33 19.24 23.92
CA LEU A 1017 20.52 20.37 23.47
C LEU A 1017 21.06 21.67 24.09
N VAL A 1018 21.43 22.68 23.29
CA VAL A 1018 21.98 23.95 23.81
C VAL A 1018 20.95 25.08 23.74
N LEU A 1019 20.60 25.67 24.88
CA LEU A 1019 19.69 26.82 24.96
C LEU A 1019 20.46 28.06 25.40
N PHE A 1020 20.61 29.04 24.51
CA PHE A 1020 21.22 30.34 24.81
C PHE A 1020 20.15 31.34 25.23
N PHE A 1021 20.34 31.97 26.39
CA PHE A 1021 19.42 32.97 26.92
C PHE A 1021 20.06 34.36 26.85
N PHE A 1022 19.33 35.32 26.27
CA PHE A 1022 19.70 36.73 26.15
C PHE A 1022 18.60 37.59 26.81
N ASP A 1023 18.99 38.58 27.62
CA ASP A 1023 18.09 39.62 28.17
C ASP A 1023 18.08 40.89 27.28
N GLU A 1024 18.51 40.72 26.03
CA GLU A 1024 18.36 41.70 24.95
C GLU A 1024 17.14 41.34 24.10
N GLU A 1025 16.55 42.36 23.48
CA GLU A 1025 15.45 42.20 22.51
C GLU A 1025 15.97 41.52 21.23
N GLY A 1026 15.14 40.71 20.56
CA GLY A 1026 15.54 39.86 19.43
C GLY A 1026 15.01 40.31 18.06
N GLY A 1027 15.77 40.00 17.02
CA GLY A 1027 15.37 40.16 15.61
C GLY A 1027 15.44 41.59 15.08
N ASN A 1028 14.73 41.86 13.97
CA ASN A 1028 14.79 43.16 13.28
C ASN A 1028 13.99 44.29 13.95
N SER A 1029 12.99 43.96 14.78
CA SER A 1029 12.04 44.89 15.40
C SER A 1029 11.93 44.74 16.92
N GLY A 1030 12.83 43.97 17.54
CA GLY A 1030 12.83 43.68 18.97
C GLY A 1030 11.72 42.73 19.45
N THR A 1031 10.81 42.33 18.57
CA THR A 1031 9.63 41.51 18.88
C THR A 1031 9.91 40.01 18.97
N THR A 1032 11.07 39.53 18.52
CA THR A 1032 11.38 38.09 18.52
C THR A 1032 11.62 37.62 19.96
N ALA A 1033 10.85 36.63 20.39
CA ALA A 1033 10.94 36.05 21.74
C ALA A 1033 11.90 34.85 21.82
N GLY A 1034 12.03 34.11 20.73
CA GLY A 1034 12.96 32.99 20.59
C GLY A 1034 13.11 32.59 19.13
N ILE A 1035 14.10 31.74 18.85
CA ILE A 1035 14.29 31.05 17.58
C ILE A 1035 15.09 29.77 17.78
N ALA A 1036 14.62 28.66 17.21
CA ALA A 1036 15.38 27.43 17.11
C ALA A 1036 16.38 27.46 15.94
N ASP A 1037 17.61 27.03 16.23
CA ASP A 1037 18.72 27.09 15.29
C ASP A 1037 18.91 25.73 14.60
N SER A 1038 18.49 25.67 13.34
CA SER A 1038 18.37 24.44 12.54
C SER A 1038 17.31 23.46 13.09
N ILE A 1039 16.04 23.69 12.71
CA ILE A 1039 14.92 22.76 13.03
C ILE A 1039 15.28 21.35 12.55
N GLY A 1040 15.10 20.36 13.43
CA GLY A 1040 15.47 18.96 13.16
C GLY A 1040 16.95 18.60 13.28
N GLY A 1041 17.84 19.57 13.51
CA GLY A 1041 19.27 19.35 13.65
C GLY A 1041 19.77 19.04 15.07
N LEU A 1042 18.88 19.01 16.08
CA LEU A 1042 19.21 18.76 17.49
C LEU A 1042 20.28 19.70 18.10
N LYS A 1043 20.55 20.84 17.46
CA LYS A 1043 21.57 21.81 17.91
C LYS A 1043 21.13 22.56 19.15
N GLY A 1044 20.04 23.31 19.05
CA GLY A 1044 19.65 24.25 20.10
C GLY A 1044 18.76 25.38 19.65
N ALA A 1045 18.66 26.40 20.52
CA ALA A 1045 17.86 27.59 20.29
C ALA A 1045 18.43 28.81 21.03
N ARG A 1046 17.99 30.00 20.59
CA ARG A 1046 18.19 31.27 21.28
C ARG A 1046 16.86 31.78 21.82
N VAL A 1047 16.83 32.17 23.09
CA VAL A 1047 15.68 32.81 23.75
C VAL A 1047 16.07 34.23 24.11
N TYR A 1048 15.24 35.21 23.74
CA TYR A 1048 15.45 36.64 23.94
C TYR A 1048 14.57 37.18 25.08
N SER A 1049 14.75 38.44 25.47
CA SER A 1049 14.06 39.07 26.62
C SER A 1049 12.55 38.84 26.63
N ASN A 1050 11.90 38.92 25.46
CA ASN A 1050 10.45 38.71 25.29
C ASN A 1050 9.97 37.25 25.45
N GLY A 1051 10.88 36.26 25.41
CA GLY A 1051 10.61 34.84 25.63
C GLY A 1051 11.08 34.31 26.98
N LEU A 1052 11.90 35.07 27.73
CA LEU A 1052 12.34 34.70 29.07
C LEU A 1052 11.13 34.46 29.98
N LYS A 1053 11.20 33.38 30.78
CA LYS A 1053 10.14 32.94 31.72
C LYS A 1053 8.79 32.56 31.07
N ARG A 1054 8.74 32.39 29.75
CA ARG A 1054 7.53 31.98 29.00
C ARG A 1054 7.67 30.59 28.39
N ASN A 1055 6.55 30.02 27.91
CA ASN A 1055 6.56 28.74 27.21
C ASN A 1055 7.34 28.77 25.88
N THR A 1056 7.75 29.95 25.39
CA THR A 1056 8.73 30.10 24.30
C THR A 1056 9.97 29.23 24.52
N ILE A 1057 10.46 29.12 25.77
CA ILE A 1057 11.59 28.25 26.12
C ILE A 1057 11.35 26.80 25.67
N ALA A 1058 10.16 26.27 25.92
CA ALA A 1058 9.79 24.92 25.51
C ALA A 1058 9.45 24.86 24.01
N HIS A 1059 8.79 25.88 23.45
CA HIS A 1059 8.49 25.96 22.02
C HIS A 1059 9.75 25.83 21.16
N GLU A 1060 10.77 26.65 21.42
CA GLU A 1060 12.03 26.57 20.66
C GLU A 1060 12.78 25.26 20.91
N ALA A 1061 12.79 24.76 22.16
CA ALA A 1061 13.41 23.47 22.47
C ALA A 1061 12.74 22.30 21.70
N LEU A 1062 11.42 22.35 21.49
CA LEU A 1062 10.68 21.36 20.70
C LEU A 1062 11.05 21.44 19.20
N HIS A 1063 11.23 22.63 18.63
CA HIS A 1063 11.80 22.80 17.28
C HIS A 1063 13.21 22.26 17.15
N SER A 1064 14.06 22.49 18.15
CA SER A 1064 15.41 21.91 18.17
C SER A 1064 15.34 20.37 18.12
N ILE A 1065 14.35 19.74 18.76
CA ILE A 1065 14.06 18.30 18.67
C ILE A 1065 13.06 17.93 17.55
N ALA A 1066 13.15 18.62 16.41
CA ALA A 1066 12.46 18.31 15.14
C ALA A 1066 10.92 18.41 15.13
N LEU A 1067 10.27 18.97 16.15
CA LEU A 1067 8.85 19.31 16.06
C LEU A 1067 8.65 20.62 15.31
N TYR A 1068 7.87 20.58 14.24
CA TYR A 1068 7.37 21.77 13.57
C TYR A 1068 6.10 22.30 14.28
N HIS A 1069 5.61 23.45 13.81
CA HIS A 1069 4.22 23.87 14.03
C HIS A 1069 3.24 22.83 13.42
N SER A 1070 1.94 23.01 13.62
CA SER A 1070 0.88 22.06 13.20
C SER A 1070 0.86 21.76 11.68
N PHE A 1071 0.03 20.86 11.12
CA PHE A 1071 -0.78 19.78 11.68
C PHE A 1071 -0.21 18.38 11.28
N ASP A 1072 1.02 18.31 10.76
CA ASP A 1072 1.65 17.07 10.29
C ASP A 1072 3.10 16.92 10.81
N ASN A 1073 3.84 15.94 10.28
CA ASN A 1073 5.22 15.69 10.70
C ASN A 1073 6.22 16.65 10.04
N ASP A 1074 5.94 17.20 8.86
CA ASP A 1074 6.94 17.91 8.04
C ASP A 1074 6.67 19.42 7.92
N GLY A 1075 5.56 19.91 8.47
CA GLY A 1075 5.15 21.31 8.41
C GLY A 1075 4.42 21.68 7.11
N ASP A 1076 3.91 20.69 6.37
CA ASP A 1076 3.07 20.90 5.20
C ASP A 1076 1.70 21.56 5.55
N TYR A 1077 1.25 21.47 6.82
CA TYR A 1077 -0.09 21.90 7.25
C TYR A 1077 -0.07 22.97 8.37
N THR A 1078 0.81 23.97 8.33
CA THR A 1078 0.95 24.96 9.42
C THR A 1078 -0.28 25.83 9.71
N TYR A 1079 -0.66 25.93 11.00
CA TYR A 1079 -1.52 26.99 11.50
C TYR A 1079 -0.69 28.23 11.81
N ARG A 1080 -0.96 29.34 11.13
CA ARG A 1080 -0.22 30.60 11.32
C ARG A 1080 -1.16 31.71 11.79
N ILE A 1081 -1.04 32.08 13.06
CA ILE A 1081 -1.58 33.35 13.58
C ILE A 1081 -0.79 34.49 12.92
N SER A 1082 -1.48 35.52 12.46
CA SER A 1082 -0.88 36.85 12.36
C SER A 1082 -1.43 37.81 13.40
N TRP A 1083 -0.67 38.89 13.50
CA TRP A 1083 -1.05 40.12 14.14
C TRP A 1083 -1.51 41.07 13.03
N LEU A 1084 -2.77 41.50 13.05
CA LEU A 1084 -3.26 42.55 12.15
C LEU A 1084 -2.51 43.86 12.45
N SER A 1085 -1.47 44.14 11.67
CA SER A 1085 -0.62 45.33 11.81
C SER A 1085 -1.27 46.56 11.17
N SER A 1086 -2.35 47.05 11.77
CA SER A 1086 -3.11 48.21 11.27
C SER A 1086 -3.30 49.30 12.34
N GLY A 1087 -2.19 49.76 12.93
CA GLY A 1087 -2.04 51.09 13.56
C GLY A 1087 -2.82 51.43 14.84
N ILE A 1088 -3.96 50.77 15.13
CA ILE A 1088 -4.81 51.07 16.28
C ILE A 1088 -5.31 49.75 16.90
N ILE A 1089 -4.70 49.37 18.03
CA ILE A 1089 -5.06 48.25 18.92
C ILE A 1089 -5.07 46.87 18.24
N ALA A 1090 -4.03 46.07 18.50
CA ALA A 1090 -3.98 44.67 18.10
C ALA A 1090 -5.05 43.82 18.81
N ILE A 1091 -6.10 43.46 18.06
CA ILE A 1091 -7.10 42.47 18.44
C ILE A 1091 -6.51 41.08 18.17
N PRO A 1092 -6.42 40.18 19.18
CA PRO A 1092 -5.95 38.82 18.95
C PRO A 1092 -6.95 38.02 18.11
N SER A 1093 -6.51 36.90 17.51
CA SER A 1093 -7.45 35.89 17.00
C SER A 1093 -8.44 35.54 18.12
N PRO A 1094 -9.77 35.59 17.88
CA PRO A 1094 -10.76 35.21 18.88
C PRO A 1094 -10.79 33.70 19.18
N TYR A 1095 -10.00 32.90 18.46
CA TYR A 1095 -9.96 31.43 18.55
C TYR A 1095 -8.55 30.96 18.99
N PRO A 1096 -8.35 30.68 20.30
CA PRO A 1096 -7.15 30.05 20.81
C PRO A 1096 -6.92 28.65 20.23
N THR A 1097 -5.65 28.26 20.14
CA THR A 1097 -5.25 26.84 20.08
C THR A 1097 -4.45 26.49 21.33
N ASP A 1098 -4.82 25.36 21.94
CA ASP A 1098 -4.13 24.80 23.09
C ASP A 1098 -2.81 24.11 22.71
N ASN A 1099 -2.43 24.05 21.43
CA ASN A 1099 -1.12 23.50 21.03
C ASN A 1099 0.02 24.48 21.36
N LEU A 1100 1.07 24.00 22.04
CA LEU A 1100 2.30 24.77 22.28
C LEU A 1100 2.92 25.28 20.98
N MET A 1101 2.87 24.46 19.94
CA MET A 1101 3.55 24.72 18.68
C MET A 1101 2.87 25.80 17.81
N ASP A 1102 1.75 26.40 18.22
CA ASP A 1102 1.01 27.36 17.37
C ASP A 1102 0.95 28.81 17.92
N TYR A 1103 2.06 29.30 18.49
CA TYR A 1103 2.34 30.73 18.79
C TYR A 1103 1.28 31.61 19.51
N PHE A 1104 0.26 31.04 20.16
CA PHE A 1104 -0.81 31.79 20.83
C PHE A 1104 -0.42 32.66 22.08
N GLN A 1105 0.83 33.09 22.29
CA GLN A 1105 1.26 33.76 23.55
C GLN A 1105 2.16 35.01 23.38
N PHE A 1106 1.58 36.19 23.07
CA PHE A 1106 2.35 37.45 23.05
C PHE A 1106 1.64 38.71 23.65
N LYS A 1107 0.65 38.58 24.55
CA LYS A 1107 0.21 39.73 25.38
C LYS A 1107 0.91 39.73 26.75
N PRO A 1108 1.64 40.81 27.14
CA PRO A 1108 2.34 40.87 28.43
C PRO A 1108 1.45 40.97 29.68
N THR A 1109 0.15 41.17 29.52
CA THR A 1109 -0.80 41.48 30.60
C THR A 1109 -1.59 40.28 31.12
N ASP A 1110 -1.54 39.14 30.42
CA ASP A 1110 -2.36 37.97 30.73
C ASP A 1110 -1.67 37.09 31.77
N ASN A 1111 -1.73 37.52 33.04
CA ASN A 1111 -1.43 36.63 34.16
C ASN A 1111 -2.38 35.42 34.15
N ASP A 1112 -1.80 34.21 34.20
CA ASP A 1112 -2.43 32.95 34.58
C ASP A 1112 -3.59 32.40 33.73
N LYS A 1113 -3.50 32.47 32.39
CA LYS A 1113 -4.24 31.56 31.50
C LYS A 1113 -3.35 30.96 30.41
N LEU A 1114 -3.80 29.83 29.85
CA LEU A 1114 -3.26 29.16 28.65
C LEU A 1114 -2.04 28.27 28.91
N ARG A 1115 -2.31 27.18 29.61
CA ARG A 1115 -1.54 25.94 29.57
C ARG A 1115 -1.73 25.30 28.21
N LYS A 1116 -0.72 24.60 27.71
CA LYS A 1116 -0.74 24.06 26.34
C LYS A 1116 -0.33 22.59 26.32
N LEU A 1117 -0.87 21.86 25.35
CA LEU A 1117 -0.63 20.45 25.11
C LEU A 1117 0.23 20.28 23.85
N ILE A 1118 0.72 19.06 23.62
CA ILE A 1118 1.25 18.61 22.33
C ILE A 1118 0.46 17.38 21.89
N TRP A 1119 0.20 17.24 20.59
CA TRP A 1119 -0.67 16.18 20.08
C TRP A 1119 0.04 14.84 19.93
N LYS A 1120 -0.72 13.73 19.90
CA LYS A 1120 -0.25 12.35 19.75
C LYS A 1120 0.72 12.21 18.58
N TRP A 1121 0.43 12.83 17.44
CA TRP A 1121 1.30 12.72 16.26
C TRP A 1121 2.63 13.47 16.44
N GLN A 1122 2.64 14.60 17.15
CA GLN A 1122 3.88 15.28 17.56
C GLN A 1122 4.67 14.41 18.55
N ILE A 1123 4.01 13.83 19.56
CA ILE A 1123 4.63 12.87 20.49
C ILE A 1123 5.25 11.67 19.73
N LYS A 1124 4.56 11.10 18.74
CA LYS A 1124 5.12 10.04 17.88
C LYS A 1124 6.34 10.51 17.10
N LYS A 1125 6.34 11.74 16.58
CA LYS A 1125 7.50 12.27 15.84
C LYS A 1125 8.72 12.34 16.76
N ILE A 1126 8.57 12.90 17.96
CA ILE A 1126 9.60 12.85 19.02
C ILE A 1126 10.12 11.41 19.17
N LEU A 1127 9.24 10.45 19.47
CA LEU A 1127 9.62 9.05 19.71
C LEU A 1127 10.20 8.30 18.49
N LYS A 1128 10.15 8.87 17.27
CA LYS A 1128 10.70 8.28 16.04
C LYS A 1128 12.02 8.90 15.57
N ILE A 1129 12.48 9.98 16.20
CA ILE A 1129 13.76 10.62 15.82
C ILE A 1129 14.92 9.71 16.23
N ASP A 1130 15.84 9.45 15.30
CA ASP A 1130 17.18 9.00 15.68
C ASP A 1130 17.92 10.21 16.25
N TYR A 1131 18.01 10.25 17.59
CA TYR A 1131 18.62 11.36 18.31
C TYR A 1131 20.15 11.40 18.20
N GLY A 1132 20.75 10.37 17.60
CA GLY A 1132 22.13 10.00 17.87
C GLY A 1132 22.25 9.48 19.30
N ASN A 1133 22.78 8.26 19.48
CA ASN A 1133 22.84 7.56 20.76
C ASN A 1133 23.58 8.32 21.89
N SER A 1134 24.19 9.48 21.63
CA SER A 1134 24.85 10.31 22.65
C SER A 1134 23.97 11.36 23.31
N LYS A 1135 22.85 11.83 22.73
CA LYS A 1135 22.01 12.92 23.30
C LYS A 1135 20.96 12.46 24.30
N LEU A 1136 20.36 11.29 24.07
CA LEU A 1136 19.39 10.70 24.98
C LEU A 1136 20.02 9.65 25.89
N ILE A 1137 19.41 9.45 27.05
CA ILE A 1137 19.68 8.32 27.94
C ILE A 1137 18.35 7.63 28.20
N LYS A 1138 18.24 6.34 27.90
CA LYS A 1138 17.06 5.55 28.29
C LYS A 1138 17.04 5.41 29.81
N GLU A 1139 15.94 5.81 30.44
CA GLU A 1139 15.71 5.61 31.87
C GLU A 1139 15.64 4.10 32.16
N LYS A 1140 16.16 3.66 33.31
CA LYS A 1140 16.32 2.24 33.65
C LYS A 1140 15.20 1.70 34.54
#